data_AF-A0A7Y2X7P4-F1
#
_entry.id   AF-A0A7Y2X7P4-F1
#
_cell.length_a   1.000
_cell.length_b   1.000
_cell.length_c   1.000
_cell.angle_alpha   90.00
_cell.angle_beta   90.00
_cell.angle_gamma   90.00
#
_symmetry.space_group_name_H-M   'P 1'
#
loop_
_entity.id
_entity.type
_entity.pdbx_description
1 polymer ?
#
loop_
_entity_poly.entity_id
_entity_poly.type
_entity_poly.pdbx_seq_one_letter_code
_entity_poly.pdbx_strand_id
1 'polypeptide(L)'
;MKISTILFAACTAVLAWESASAQLIVYDTASYTIEASGTAIRTITPADLPGFDPVGSGKLVVTLSAEGSGGTRTVSSVTYAGVGLSEAIQQNYSTGSQTTAIYYLDNPTSVGNLVVSFSGNTNGIGVSVIALSNVATGVSVSNGSDGLSVNLTTTAANSFVVASNANNGTIAAAQSPLTPLFGGPVGSAGGGAGYQFVATPGLLTPTFTGSTARPVTVAAAFVSLPDTTPPVVLTVSDDRMGGPIVKNSLVNYTLVFNESMDETTFNAVDFVNAGTATISVGTIIKVAPNEFIVPVTPTTSGTLQIAVASEGVINDSAGNSLVTSPPVTDDIVITVDEFDVTPPTLAGSNITDDLNGGPLEENSVITYTIVFSEDMDAATVDASDFNNAGSAPITIGAIVETSPGIFTVEVTPTGTGTLRMQVSAGASLADTSGNAIVTSSSIFDDTFVAVQAAPVLAAEVTHIHVYLLGGQSNADGRPVASGLPTSPVNLQQPQDDVDFYPRDNLTTLRPATVFSGGEIKFGPEITLGRRLSDSLGGRKGIRVAILKYAFGGTNLAVDWKAGGDATTTGDGPRYASFQQTVTNGLTALAAEYPNAILELEGMVWVQGESDASDTHAANYEANLAAFIADVRLTYGADLPFVVTRLSDGQTNLNSGHLATIRAAQVTVADADPLTVWTDTDGFGLAGDNLHFDAAGQQQLGTATAGALLSFLPVTTNPTLDYDGDGDLVIVLEHAFPGYAYTLQTNPGLDSDNWTDVESVAATGPLVFFTYSPSGVELKRFFRLLSVPDN
;
A
#
# COMPACT_ATOMS: atom_id res chain seq x y z
N MET A 1 -38.69 -32.96 12.57
CA MET A 1 -37.38 -33.56 12.89
C MET A 1 -36.35 -32.98 11.93
N LYS A 2 -35.30 -32.32 12.43
CA LYS A 2 -34.16 -31.88 11.58
C LYS A 2 -32.99 -32.86 11.82
N ILE A 3 -32.26 -33.23 10.76
CA ILE A 3 -30.95 -33.87 10.87
C ILE A 3 -29.93 -32.75 10.76
N SER A 4 -29.19 -32.47 11.82
CA SER A 4 -28.19 -31.40 11.79
C SER A 4 -26.87 -31.88 11.20
N THR A 5 -26.46 -33.11 11.52
CA THR A 5 -25.15 -33.62 11.12
C THR A 5 -25.11 -35.13 10.97
N ILE A 6 -24.21 -35.59 10.10
CA ILE A 6 -23.89 -36.98 9.85
C ILE A 6 -22.37 -37.12 9.72
N LEU A 7 -21.79 -38.10 10.38
CA LEU A 7 -20.34 -38.32 10.40
C LEU A 7 -19.96 -39.80 10.17
N PHE A 8 -18.87 -40.03 9.44
CA PHE A 8 -18.38 -41.36 9.07
C PHE A 8 -16.96 -41.62 9.57
N ALA A 9 -16.70 -42.85 10.04
CA ALA A 9 -15.37 -43.34 10.36
C ALA A 9 -15.24 -44.84 10.03
N ALA A 10 -14.59 -45.17 8.92
CA ALA A 10 -14.15 -46.53 8.61
C ALA A 10 -12.68 -46.71 9.02
N CYS A 11 -12.36 -47.79 9.73
CA CYS A 11 -11.01 -48.09 10.22
C CYS A 11 -10.59 -49.50 9.79
N THR A 12 -9.50 -49.57 9.02
CA THR A 12 -8.95 -50.81 8.46
C THR A 12 -7.79 -51.34 9.30
N ALA A 13 -7.91 -52.59 9.76
CA ALA A 13 -6.88 -53.39 10.41
C ALA A 13 -6.38 -52.88 11.78
N VAL A 14 -6.88 -53.52 12.85
CA VAL A 14 -6.22 -53.55 14.17
C VAL A 14 -5.68 -54.97 14.38
N LEU A 15 -4.35 -55.10 14.50
CA LEU A 15 -3.67 -56.38 14.78
C LEU A 15 -2.92 -56.30 16.12
N ALA A 16 -3.68 -56.30 17.22
CA ALA A 16 -3.15 -56.42 18.58
C ALA A 16 -3.58 -57.76 19.21
N TRP A 17 -2.60 -58.52 19.71
CA TRP A 17 -2.80 -59.84 20.33
C TRP A 17 -2.91 -59.74 21.86
N GLU A 18 -3.83 -58.94 22.38
CA GLU A 18 -4.31 -59.01 23.78
C GLU A 18 -5.61 -58.21 23.96
N SER A 19 -6.18 -58.24 25.17
CA SER A 19 -7.54 -57.76 25.50
C SER A 19 -7.83 -56.29 25.11
N ALA A 20 -8.32 -56.06 23.88
CA ALA A 20 -8.49 -54.74 23.31
C ALA A 20 -9.79 -54.03 23.73
N SER A 21 -9.68 -52.99 24.55
CA SER A 21 -10.64 -51.87 24.60
C SER A 21 -10.22 -50.79 23.61
N ALA A 22 -11.10 -50.38 22.69
CA ALA A 22 -10.80 -49.31 21.73
C ALA A 22 -11.28 -47.95 22.25
N GLN A 23 -10.39 -46.97 22.34
CA GLN A 23 -10.76 -45.62 22.78
C GLN A 23 -10.82 -44.65 21.60
N LEU A 24 -12.02 -44.31 21.16
CA LEU A 24 -12.26 -43.14 20.31
C LEU A 24 -12.38 -41.90 21.22
N ILE A 25 -11.68 -40.84 20.84
CA ILE A 25 -11.58 -39.58 21.59
C ILE A 25 -11.93 -38.44 20.62
N VAL A 26 -12.47 -37.35 21.16
CA VAL A 26 -13.13 -36.29 20.40
C VAL A 26 -12.60 -34.93 20.87
N TYR A 27 -11.57 -34.43 20.18
CA TYR A 27 -10.85 -33.21 20.57
C TYR A 27 -11.21 -32.02 19.69
N ASP A 28 -10.96 -30.82 20.20
CA ASP A 28 -10.88 -29.61 19.37
C ASP A 28 -9.59 -29.65 18.53
N THR A 29 -9.63 -29.04 17.34
CA THR A 29 -8.62 -29.05 16.27
C THR A 29 -8.35 -30.39 15.57
N ALA A 30 -7.96 -30.33 14.29
CA ALA A 30 -8.05 -31.44 13.36
C ALA A 30 -6.78 -32.30 13.21
N SER A 31 -6.82 -33.54 13.69
CA SER A 31 -6.08 -34.71 13.16
C SER A 31 -6.53 -35.99 13.87
N TYR A 32 -6.50 -37.14 13.19
CA TYR A 32 -7.32 -38.29 13.57
C TYR A 32 -6.58 -39.36 14.49
N THR A 33 -7.08 -39.61 15.75
CA THR A 33 -6.89 -40.70 16.79
C THR A 33 -8.23 -41.19 17.56
N ILE A 34 -8.90 -42.39 17.80
CA ILE A 34 -9.03 -43.93 17.80
C ILE A 34 -7.89 -44.88 18.20
N GLU A 35 -7.80 -45.25 19.47
CA GLU A 35 -6.74 -46.09 20.04
C GLU A 35 -6.95 -47.61 19.97
N ALA A 36 -5.90 -48.32 19.53
CA ALA A 36 -5.61 -49.71 19.86
C ALA A 36 -4.13 -49.81 20.27
N SER A 37 -3.74 -50.85 21.03
CA SER A 37 -2.42 -50.95 21.67
C SER A 37 -1.25 -51.14 20.70
N GLY A 38 -0.79 -50.05 20.08
CA GLY A 38 0.45 -50.01 19.28
C GLY A 38 0.63 -48.76 18.42
N THR A 39 -0.30 -48.46 17.50
CA THR A 39 -0.05 -47.53 16.37
C THR A 39 -1.33 -46.93 15.77
N ALA A 40 -1.22 -45.68 15.28
CA ALA A 40 -2.12 -44.80 14.46
C ALA A 40 -3.58 -45.21 14.08
N ILE A 41 -4.50 -44.23 14.18
CA ILE A 41 -5.63 -44.17 15.15
C ILE A 41 -6.70 -43.13 14.51
N ARG A 42 -7.96 -42.82 14.98
CA ARG A 42 -8.91 -41.77 14.35
C ARG A 42 -9.86 -40.82 15.22
N THR A 43 -9.77 -39.46 15.20
CA THR A 43 -10.38 -38.45 16.16
C THR A 43 -11.53 -37.66 15.57
N ILE A 44 -12.65 -37.55 16.26
CA ILE A 44 -13.75 -36.67 15.82
C ILE A 44 -13.57 -35.27 16.45
N THR A 45 -14.01 -34.19 15.82
CA THR A 45 -14.01 -32.85 16.43
C THR A 45 -15.42 -32.26 16.51
N PRO A 46 -15.67 -31.20 17.31
CA PRO A 46 -16.91 -30.44 17.23
C PRO A 46 -17.17 -29.84 15.84
N ALA A 47 -16.13 -29.58 15.05
CA ALA A 47 -16.23 -29.13 13.65
C ALA A 47 -16.57 -30.27 12.66
N ASP A 48 -16.50 -31.55 13.09
CA ASP A 48 -17.13 -32.69 12.39
C ASP A 48 -18.62 -32.87 12.81
N LEU A 49 -19.12 -32.06 13.76
CA LEU A 49 -20.52 -32.05 14.25
C LEU A 49 -21.24 -30.67 14.10
N PRO A 50 -21.09 -29.90 13.00
CA PRO A 50 -21.76 -28.62 12.83
C PRO A 50 -23.29 -28.75 12.92
N GLY A 51 -23.91 -27.87 13.70
CA GLY A 51 -25.36 -27.85 13.94
C GLY A 51 -25.86 -28.75 15.07
N PHE A 52 -24.98 -29.38 15.87
CA PHE A 52 -25.41 -30.07 17.09
C PHE A 52 -25.95 -29.06 18.13
N ASP A 53 -27.26 -28.87 18.15
CA ASP A 53 -28.00 -28.19 19.21
C ASP A 53 -28.76 -29.24 20.05
N PRO A 54 -28.43 -29.42 21.35
CA PRO A 54 -29.13 -30.34 22.23
C PRO A 54 -30.46 -29.80 22.78
N VAL A 55 -30.77 -28.51 22.61
CA VAL A 55 -31.95 -27.89 23.21
C VAL A 55 -33.23 -28.40 22.54
N GLY A 56 -34.19 -28.88 23.34
CA GLY A 56 -35.51 -29.28 22.86
C GLY A 56 -35.67 -30.76 22.46
N SER A 57 -35.03 -31.70 23.17
CA SER A 57 -35.02 -33.17 22.92
C SER A 57 -34.05 -33.65 21.82
N GLY A 58 -32.81 -33.19 21.87
CA GLY A 58 -31.73 -33.75 21.05
C GLY A 58 -31.47 -35.24 21.34
N LYS A 59 -31.07 -36.00 20.33
CA LYS A 59 -30.65 -37.42 20.44
C LYS A 59 -29.41 -37.68 19.60
N LEU A 60 -28.42 -38.38 20.18
CA LEU A 60 -27.27 -38.93 19.46
C LEU A 60 -27.57 -40.40 19.12
N VAL A 61 -27.33 -40.81 17.86
CA VAL A 61 -27.42 -42.20 17.42
C VAL A 61 -26.09 -42.63 16.82
N VAL A 62 -25.61 -43.83 17.19
CA VAL A 62 -24.31 -44.37 16.79
C VAL A 62 -24.51 -45.76 16.17
N THR A 63 -24.11 -45.94 14.92
CA THR A 63 -24.10 -47.25 14.24
C THR A 63 -22.70 -47.85 14.29
N LEU A 64 -22.60 -49.16 14.53
CA LEU A 64 -21.33 -49.89 14.59
C LEU A 64 -21.37 -51.12 13.67
N SER A 65 -20.27 -51.38 12.98
CA SER A 65 -20.01 -52.63 12.25
C SER A 65 -18.57 -53.06 12.52
N ALA A 66 -18.34 -54.33 12.89
CA ALA A 66 -17.02 -54.80 13.33
C ALA A 66 -16.72 -56.24 12.92
N GLU A 67 -15.43 -56.57 12.85
CA GLU A 67 -14.90 -57.91 12.62
C GLU A 67 -13.98 -58.35 13.76
N GLY A 68 -14.06 -59.61 14.19
CA GLY A 68 -13.20 -60.21 15.22
C GLY A 68 -12.19 -61.24 14.69
N SER A 69 -11.00 -61.26 15.28
CA SER A 69 -9.95 -62.25 14.98
C SER A 69 -10.16 -63.56 15.77
N GLY A 70 -11.26 -64.27 15.47
CA GLY A 70 -11.60 -65.55 16.08
C GLY A 70 -12.55 -65.45 17.28
N GLY A 71 -13.54 -66.35 17.31
CA GLY A 71 -14.62 -66.35 18.30
C GLY A 71 -15.69 -65.27 18.04
N THR A 72 -16.70 -65.26 18.92
CA THR A 72 -17.76 -64.23 18.95
C THR A 72 -17.23 -62.97 19.63
N ARG A 73 -17.54 -61.80 19.08
CA ARG A 73 -17.30 -60.48 19.69
C ARG A 73 -18.62 -59.85 20.07
N THR A 74 -18.56 -58.89 20.98
CA THR A 74 -19.64 -57.93 21.27
C THR A 74 -18.98 -56.58 21.55
N VAL A 75 -19.64 -55.51 21.15
CA VAL A 75 -19.52 -54.21 21.80
C VAL A 75 -19.97 -54.42 23.25
N SER A 76 -19.10 -54.06 24.20
CA SER A 76 -19.32 -54.26 25.64
C SER A 76 -19.76 -52.98 26.35
N SER A 77 -19.44 -51.82 25.80
CA SER A 77 -20.03 -50.53 26.17
C SER A 77 -19.80 -49.49 25.07
N VAL A 78 -20.69 -48.50 25.01
CA VAL A 78 -20.47 -47.24 24.30
C VAL A 78 -20.74 -46.10 25.27
N THR A 79 -19.88 -45.08 25.32
CA THR A 79 -20.09 -43.89 26.16
C THR A 79 -19.83 -42.62 25.36
N TYR A 80 -20.56 -41.54 25.67
CA TYR A 80 -20.34 -40.20 25.12
C TYR A 80 -20.20 -39.20 26.28
N ALA A 81 -19.15 -38.38 26.28
CA ALA A 81 -18.77 -37.55 27.43
C ALA A 81 -18.60 -38.33 28.76
N GLY A 82 -18.36 -39.65 28.68
CA GLY A 82 -18.34 -40.57 29.83
C GLY A 82 -19.71 -41.09 30.26
N VAL A 83 -20.82 -40.57 29.71
CA VAL A 83 -22.18 -41.07 29.94
C VAL A 83 -22.44 -42.29 29.05
N GLY A 84 -22.96 -43.39 29.61
CA GLY A 84 -23.27 -44.60 28.84
C GLY A 84 -24.41 -44.39 27.84
N LEU A 85 -24.22 -44.84 26.60
CA LEU A 85 -25.30 -44.95 25.61
C LEU A 85 -26.15 -46.19 25.91
N SER A 86 -27.43 -46.09 25.60
CA SER A 86 -28.36 -47.22 25.60
C SER A 86 -28.21 -48.02 24.30
N GLU A 87 -28.24 -49.36 24.39
CA GLU A 87 -28.29 -50.23 23.23
C GLU A 87 -29.70 -50.21 22.63
N ALA A 88 -29.84 -49.80 21.36
CA ALA A 88 -31.10 -49.99 20.62
C ALA A 88 -31.20 -51.42 20.09
N ILE A 89 -30.07 -51.97 19.61
CA ILE A 89 -29.90 -53.39 19.24
C ILE A 89 -28.42 -53.70 18.97
N GLN A 90 -27.98 -54.91 19.29
CA GLN A 90 -26.75 -55.50 18.79
C GLN A 90 -27.00 -56.92 18.26
N GLN A 91 -26.36 -57.29 17.15
CA GLN A 91 -26.33 -58.67 16.66
C GLN A 91 -24.95 -59.10 16.19
N ASN A 92 -24.60 -60.34 16.52
CA ASN A 92 -23.45 -61.06 16.02
C ASN A 92 -23.93 -62.13 15.04
N TYR A 93 -23.22 -62.32 13.93
CA TYR A 93 -23.54 -63.42 13.01
C TYR A 93 -23.43 -64.77 13.75
N SER A 94 -24.47 -65.61 13.68
CA SER A 94 -24.69 -66.78 14.54
C SER A 94 -23.54 -67.80 14.57
N THR A 95 -22.74 -67.87 13.49
CA THR A 95 -21.59 -68.77 13.32
C THR A 95 -20.31 -67.99 12.95
N GLY A 96 -20.26 -66.70 13.29
CA GLY A 96 -19.30 -65.76 12.73
C GLY A 96 -18.54 -64.88 13.72
N SER A 97 -17.82 -63.93 13.15
CA SER A 97 -17.04 -62.92 13.86
C SER A 97 -17.38 -61.51 13.34
N GLN A 98 -18.49 -61.40 12.62
CA GLN A 98 -19.10 -60.14 12.17
C GLN A 98 -20.14 -59.73 13.21
N THR A 99 -20.07 -58.48 13.65
CA THR A 99 -20.96 -57.87 14.64
C THR A 99 -21.46 -56.53 14.09
N THR A 100 -22.72 -56.19 14.30
CA THR A 100 -23.23 -54.84 14.05
C THR A 100 -24.25 -54.42 15.11
N ALA A 101 -24.29 -53.13 15.43
CA ALA A 101 -25.09 -52.60 16.53
C ALA A 101 -25.53 -51.15 16.28
N ILE A 102 -26.58 -50.73 16.99
CA ILE A 102 -27.04 -49.35 17.06
C ILE A 102 -27.20 -48.99 18.55
N TYR A 103 -26.56 -47.88 18.94
CA TYR A 103 -26.63 -47.29 20.28
C TYR A 103 -27.18 -45.87 20.21
N TYR A 104 -27.74 -45.34 21.30
CA TYR A 104 -28.24 -43.97 21.37
C TYR A 104 -28.07 -43.32 22.75
N LEU A 105 -28.03 -41.98 22.78
CA LEU A 105 -28.13 -41.16 23.99
C LEU A 105 -29.23 -40.12 23.80
N ASP A 106 -30.19 -40.09 24.73
CA ASP A 106 -31.19 -39.03 24.83
C ASP A 106 -30.60 -37.82 25.57
N ASN A 107 -30.84 -36.61 25.06
CA ASN A 107 -30.32 -35.33 25.55
C ASN A 107 -28.78 -35.32 25.79
N PRO A 108 -27.95 -35.53 24.75
CA PRO A 108 -26.50 -35.49 24.87
C PRO A 108 -25.98 -34.08 25.18
N THR A 109 -24.78 -33.98 25.76
CA THR A 109 -24.04 -32.71 25.88
C THR A 109 -23.53 -32.24 24.51
N SER A 110 -23.38 -30.92 24.34
CA SER A 110 -22.88 -30.31 23.08
C SER A 110 -21.43 -30.65 22.73
N VAL A 111 -20.65 -31.15 23.69
CA VAL A 111 -19.28 -31.64 23.49
C VAL A 111 -19.11 -32.95 24.28
N GLY A 112 -18.37 -33.92 23.75
CA GLY A 112 -18.15 -35.21 24.42
C GLY A 112 -17.29 -36.21 23.65
N ASN A 113 -16.50 -37.01 24.38
CA ASN A 113 -15.72 -38.13 23.85
C ASN A 113 -16.58 -39.37 23.65
N LEU A 114 -16.64 -39.93 22.43
CA LEU A 114 -17.36 -41.17 22.09
C LEU A 114 -16.46 -42.41 22.21
N VAL A 115 -16.52 -43.19 23.29
CA VAL A 115 -15.70 -44.40 23.50
C VAL A 115 -16.49 -45.68 23.14
N VAL A 116 -15.85 -46.69 22.51
CA VAL A 116 -16.49 -47.95 22.07
C VAL A 116 -15.66 -49.17 22.52
N SER A 117 -16.07 -49.80 23.62
CA SER A 117 -15.38 -50.99 24.16
C SER A 117 -15.89 -52.29 23.53
N PHE A 118 -15.02 -53.30 23.44
CA PHE A 118 -15.35 -54.65 22.97
C PHE A 118 -15.02 -55.73 24.00
N SER A 119 -15.59 -56.92 23.84
CA SER A 119 -15.30 -58.13 24.64
C SER A 119 -14.05 -58.91 24.17
N GLY A 120 -13.21 -58.32 23.33
CA GLY A 120 -11.90 -58.83 22.93
C GLY A 120 -11.49 -58.45 21.50
N ASN A 121 -10.37 -59.02 21.03
CA ASN A 121 -9.66 -58.68 19.79
C ASN A 121 -10.57 -58.44 18.57
N THR A 122 -10.48 -57.23 18.03
CA THR A 122 -11.24 -56.72 16.88
C THR A 122 -10.26 -56.42 15.73
N ASN A 123 -10.52 -56.99 14.56
CA ASN A 123 -9.71 -56.87 13.34
C ASN A 123 -10.04 -55.62 12.50
N GLY A 124 -11.21 -55.00 12.73
CA GLY A 124 -11.60 -53.74 12.10
C GLY A 124 -12.97 -53.25 12.55
N ILE A 125 -13.25 -51.96 12.33
CA ILE A 125 -14.47 -51.28 12.79
C ILE A 125 -14.89 -50.19 11.80
N GLY A 126 -16.19 -50.06 11.58
CA GLY A 126 -16.86 -48.93 10.95
C GLY A 126 -17.87 -48.32 11.91
N VAL A 127 -17.88 -46.99 12.00
CA VAL A 127 -18.73 -46.19 12.87
C VAL A 127 -19.41 -45.10 12.05
N SER A 128 -20.67 -44.82 12.34
CA SER A 128 -21.28 -43.53 11.96
C SER A 128 -22.06 -42.94 13.12
N VAL A 129 -22.17 -41.62 13.14
CA VAL A 129 -22.81 -40.83 14.19
C VAL A 129 -23.81 -39.87 13.57
N ILE A 130 -25.01 -39.79 14.14
CA ILE A 130 -26.12 -38.98 13.66
C ILE A 130 -26.68 -38.16 14.83
N ALA A 131 -26.92 -36.87 14.59
CA ALA A 131 -27.60 -35.98 15.53
C ALA A 131 -29.04 -35.69 15.06
N LEU A 132 -30.02 -35.86 15.95
CA LEU A 132 -31.44 -35.66 15.67
C LEU A 132 -32.09 -34.69 16.66
N SER A 133 -33.03 -33.87 16.19
CA SER A 133 -33.82 -32.93 17.01
C SER A 133 -35.34 -33.15 16.89
N ASN A 134 -36.07 -32.76 17.93
CA ASN A 134 -37.52 -32.98 18.11
C ASN A 134 -37.88 -34.48 18.01
N VAL A 135 -37.27 -35.32 18.85
CA VAL A 135 -37.41 -36.79 18.83
C VAL A 135 -37.79 -37.32 20.21
N ALA A 136 -38.76 -38.22 20.26
CA ALA A 136 -39.14 -38.90 21.49
C ALA A 136 -37.95 -39.68 22.10
N THR A 137 -37.90 -39.76 23.43
CA THR A 137 -36.88 -40.54 24.15
C THR A 137 -36.96 -42.04 23.83
N GLY A 138 -35.83 -42.74 23.96
CA GLY A 138 -35.74 -44.17 23.66
C GLY A 138 -35.62 -44.52 22.16
N VAL A 139 -35.92 -45.78 21.85
CA VAL A 139 -36.10 -46.34 20.50
C VAL A 139 -37.52 -46.92 20.41
N SER A 140 -38.21 -46.73 19.28
CA SER A 140 -39.62 -47.18 19.15
C SER A 140 -39.78 -48.63 18.73
N VAL A 141 -38.84 -49.12 17.90
CA VAL A 141 -38.72 -50.53 17.48
C VAL A 141 -37.30 -50.77 16.94
N SER A 142 -36.76 -51.97 17.16
CA SER A 142 -35.53 -52.44 16.54
C SER A 142 -35.66 -53.92 16.15
N ASN A 143 -34.89 -54.37 15.17
CA ASN A 143 -34.82 -55.78 14.76
C ASN A 143 -33.48 -56.09 14.06
N GLY A 144 -33.09 -57.36 14.04
CA GLY A 144 -31.87 -57.85 13.40
C GLY A 144 -32.05 -59.20 12.70
N SER A 145 -31.21 -59.50 11.72
CA SER A 145 -31.14 -60.81 11.09
C SER A 145 -29.76 -61.13 10.49
N ASP A 146 -29.42 -62.42 10.50
CA ASP A 146 -28.31 -62.97 9.73
C ASP A 146 -28.73 -62.94 8.24
N GLY A 147 -28.16 -62.00 7.50
CA GLY A 147 -28.58 -61.64 6.14
C GLY A 147 -28.07 -60.25 5.73
N LEU A 148 -28.21 -59.93 4.45
CA LEU A 148 -27.93 -58.59 3.87
C LEU A 148 -29.13 -57.62 4.02
N SER A 149 -30.20 -58.05 4.67
CA SER A 149 -31.39 -57.26 4.94
C SER A 149 -32.02 -57.67 6.26
N VAL A 150 -32.91 -56.82 6.78
CA VAL A 150 -33.73 -57.06 7.97
C VAL A 150 -35.13 -56.49 7.76
N ASN A 151 -36.16 -57.12 8.33
CA ASN A 151 -37.52 -56.61 8.34
C ASN A 151 -37.77 -55.77 9.61
N LEU A 152 -38.30 -54.55 9.46
CA LEU A 152 -38.63 -53.66 10.57
C LEU A 152 -40.02 -53.04 10.34
N THR A 153 -40.95 -53.23 11.28
CA THR A 153 -42.30 -52.63 11.20
C THR A 153 -42.35 -51.40 12.10
N THR A 154 -42.41 -50.21 11.49
CA THR A 154 -42.52 -48.93 12.22
C THR A 154 -43.90 -48.78 12.85
N THR A 155 -43.95 -48.22 14.06
CA THR A 155 -45.15 -48.13 14.91
C THR A 155 -45.80 -46.74 14.94
N ALA A 156 -45.13 -45.71 14.42
CA ALA A 156 -45.62 -44.34 14.37
C ALA A 156 -45.31 -43.65 13.04
N ALA A 157 -46.12 -42.63 12.71
CA ALA A 157 -45.84 -41.72 11.61
C ALA A 157 -44.54 -40.92 11.84
N ASN A 158 -43.96 -40.39 10.76
CA ASN A 158 -42.73 -39.60 10.78
C ASN A 158 -41.56 -40.28 11.53
N SER A 159 -41.45 -41.60 11.38
CA SER A 159 -40.34 -42.38 11.95
C SER A 159 -39.06 -42.16 11.14
N PHE A 160 -37.94 -42.02 11.83
CA PHE A 160 -36.59 -42.03 11.26
C PHE A 160 -35.96 -43.40 11.54
N VAL A 161 -35.67 -44.15 10.48
CA VAL A 161 -35.09 -45.49 10.55
C VAL A 161 -33.60 -45.43 10.23
N VAL A 162 -32.79 -46.10 11.04
CA VAL A 162 -31.34 -46.28 10.83
C VAL A 162 -31.06 -47.78 10.73
N ALA A 163 -30.20 -48.19 9.80
CA ALA A 163 -29.79 -49.58 9.62
C ALA A 163 -28.28 -49.70 9.43
N SER A 164 -27.70 -50.84 9.82
CA SER A 164 -26.27 -51.13 9.74
C SER A 164 -26.02 -52.60 9.37
N ASN A 165 -24.97 -52.86 8.60
CA ASN A 165 -24.57 -54.19 8.11
C ASN A 165 -23.07 -54.44 8.32
N ALA A 166 -22.72 -55.71 8.55
CA ALA A 166 -21.37 -56.24 8.39
C ALA A 166 -21.42 -57.57 7.61
N ASN A 167 -20.49 -57.80 6.68
CA ASN A 167 -20.36 -59.06 5.92
C ASN A 167 -18.89 -59.33 5.53
N ASN A 168 -18.54 -60.53 5.08
CA ASN A 168 -17.14 -60.91 4.83
C ASN A 168 -16.78 -60.97 3.33
N GLY A 169 -15.73 -60.25 2.92
CA GLY A 169 -15.09 -60.39 1.60
C GLY A 169 -15.53 -59.42 0.49
N THR A 170 -16.54 -58.56 0.71
CA THR A 170 -16.86 -57.42 -0.18
C THR A 170 -17.37 -56.24 0.64
N ILE A 171 -17.22 -55.01 0.14
CA ILE A 171 -17.75 -53.81 0.80
C ILE A 171 -19.28 -53.89 0.94
N ALA A 172 -19.79 -53.49 2.11
CA ALA A 172 -21.23 -53.33 2.33
C ALA A 172 -21.68 -51.91 1.91
N ALA A 173 -22.85 -51.78 1.28
CA ALA A 173 -23.42 -50.46 0.97
C ALA A 173 -24.96 -50.48 1.03
N ALA A 174 -25.55 -49.48 1.67
CA ALA A 174 -27.00 -49.34 1.82
C ALA A 174 -27.68 -49.17 0.45
N GLN A 175 -28.85 -49.79 0.28
CA GLN A 175 -29.64 -49.68 -0.95
C GLN A 175 -30.86 -48.77 -0.76
N SER A 176 -31.17 -47.99 -1.79
CA SER A 176 -32.40 -47.18 -1.86
C SER A 176 -33.63 -48.05 -1.54
N PRO A 177 -34.55 -47.61 -0.65
CA PRO A 177 -34.76 -46.23 -0.18
C PRO A 177 -33.91 -45.78 1.04
N LEU A 178 -32.91 -46.55 1.49
CA LEU A 178 -31.93 -46.03 2.44
C LEU A 178 -31.02 -45.00 1.75
N THR A 179 -30.91 -43.80 2.31
CA THR A 179 -29.77 -42.90 2.07
C THR A 179 -28.54 -43.52 2.73
N PRO A 180 -27.43 -43.74 2.01
CA PRO A 180 -26.21 -44.27 2.61
C PRO A 180 -25.66 -43.33 3.69
N LEU A 181 -25.18 -43.94 4.79
CA LEU A 181 -24.30 -43.30 5.75
C LEU A 181 -22.86 -43.58 5.29
N PHE A 182 -22.34 -44.77 5.62
CA PHE A 182 -21.04 -45.22 5.13
C PHE A 182 -21.15 -46.58 4.42
N GLY A 183 -20.14 -46.89 3.62
CA GLY A 183 -19.89 -48.22 3.08
C GLY A 183 -18.41 -48.38 2.78
N GLY A 184 -17.74 -49.36 3.38
CA GLY A 184 -16.29 -49.54 3.22
C GLY A 184 -15.74 -50.83 3.83
N PRO A 185 -14.42 -51.04 3.75
CA PRO A 185 -13.74 -52.13 4.45
C PRO A 185 -13.64 -51.84 5.96
N VAL A 186 -13.86 -52.87 6.78
CA VAL A 186 -13.80 -52.84 8.26
C VAL A 186 -12.96 -54.02 8.76
N GLY A 187 -11.69 -54.05 8.34
CA GLY A 187 -10.82 -55.22 8.45
C GLY A 187 -10.76 -55.98 7.12
N SER A 188 -10.86 -57.31 7.15
CA SER A 188 -11.16 -58.14 5.96
C SER A 188 -12.66 -58.20 5.62
N ALA A 189 -13.51 -57.77 6.56
CA ALA A 189 -14.95 -57.58 6.35
C ALA A 189 -15.27 -56.29 5.58
N GLY A 190 -16.46 -56.24 4.98
CA GLY A 190 -17.13 -55.00 4.59
C GLY A 190 -18.18 -54.59 5.62
N GLY A 191 -18.31 -53.29 5.87
CA GLY A 191 -19.29 -52.72 6.77
C GLY A 191 -19.90 -51.46 6.19
N GLY A 192 -21.14 -51.17 6.56
CA GLY A 192 -21.86 -50.00 6.08
C GLY A 192 -23.15 -49.74 6.86
N ALA A 193 -23.70 -48.54 6.70
CA ALA A 193 -24.97 -48.14 7.32
C ALA A 193 -25.76 -47.22 6.39
N GLY A 194 -27.04 -47.00 6.70
CA GLY A 194 -27.94 -46.11 5.97
C GLY A 194 -29.13 -45.67 6.82
N TYR A 195 -29.88 -44.66 6.36
CA TYR A 195 -31.08 -44.16 7.03
C TYR A 195 -32.24 -43.90 6.06
N GLN A 196 -33.47 -43.83 6.58
CA GLN A 196 -34.67 -43.50 5.81
C GLN A 196 -35.72 -42.76 6.67
N PHE A 197 -36.40 -41.78 6.08
CA PHE A 197 -37.62 -41.19 6.66
C PHE A 197 -38.88 -41.95 6.24
N VAL A 198 -39.79 -42.13 7.20
CA VAL A 198 -40.97 -42.99 7.07
C VAL A 198 -42.20 -42.23 7.55
N ALA A 199 -42.87 -41.55 6.62
CA ALA A 199 -44.02 -40.71 6.92
C ALA A 199 -45.22 -41.50 7.50
N THR A 200 -45.46 -42.72 7.01
CA THR A 200 -46.58 -43.58 7.40
C THR A 200 -46.07 -44.89 8.01
N PRO A 201 -46.57 -45.34 9.18
CA PRO A 201 -46.09 -46.57 9.81
C PRO A 201 -46.41 -47.81 8.97
N GLY A 202 -45.46 -48.74 8.91
CA GLY A 202 -45.56 -49.94 8.08
C GLY A 202 -44.32 -50.82 8.11
N LEU A 203 -44.39 -51.96 7.40
CA LEU A 203 -43.25 -52.87 7.21
C LEU A 203 -42.25 -52.30 6.20
N LEU A 204 -40.98 -52.31 6.59
CA LEU A 204 -39.84 -51.92 5.78
C LEU A 204 -38.83 -53.06 5.75
N THR A 205 -38.02 -53.12 4.69
CA THR A 205 -36.91 -54.09 4.57
C THR A 205 -35.59 -53.36 4.24
N PRO A 206 -34.96 -52.66 5.20
CA PRO A 206 -33.59 -52.16 5.06
C PRO A 206 -32.66 -53.23 4.49
N THR A 207 -31.98 -52.90 3.38
CA THR A 207 -31.24 -53.85 2.54
C THR A 207 -29.90 -53.25 2.12
N PHE A 208 -28.88 -54.10 2.04
CA PHE A 208 -27.51 -53.76 1.67
C PHE A 208 -27.02 -54.63 0.51
N THR A 209 -26.18 -54.09 -0.37
CA THR A 209 -25.29 -54.89 -1.21
C THR A 209 -24.10 -55.37 -0.38
N GLY A 210 -23.61 -56.57 -0.66
CA GLY A 210 -22.45 -57.16 0.02
C GLY A 210 -22.33 -58.66 -0.26
N SER A 211 -21.50 -59.32 0.53
CA SER A 211 -21.21 -60.75 0.41
C SER A 211 -22.21 -61.59 1.18
N THR A 212 -22.56 -62.75 0.65
CA THR A 212 -23.36 -63.76 1.36
C THR A 212 -22.55 -64.57 2.38
N ALA A 213 -21.24 -64.33 2.50
CA ALA A 213 -20.42 -64.91 3.55
C ALA A 213 -20.53 -64.10 4.85
N ARG A 214 -21.17 -64.71 5.87
CA ARG A 214 -21.33 -64.14 7.23
C ARG A 214 -22.00 -62.74 7.30
N PRO A 215 -23.06 -62.42 6.52
CA PRO A 215 -23.72 -61.12 6.58
C PRO A 215 -24.64 -61.02 7.80
N VAL A 216 -24.62 -59.90 8.50
CA VAL A 216 -25.51 -59.57 9.61
C VAL A 216 -26.00 -58.13 9.45
N THR A 217 -27.31 -57.91 9.63
CA THR A 217 -27.95 -56.59 9.48
C THR A 217 -28.83 -56.29 10.69
N VAL A 218 -28.77 -55.05 11.20
CA VAL A 218 -29.68 -54.53 12.23
C VAL A 218 -30.34 -53.24 11.77
N ALA A 219 -31.52 -52.94 12.30
CA ALA A 219 -32.20 -51.67 12.12
C ALA A 219 -32.96 -51.22 13.38
N ALA A 220 -33.10 -49.90 13.55
CA ALA A 220 -33.80 -49.25 14.66
C ALA A 220 -34.57 -48.02 14.17
N ALA A 221 -35.70 -47.71 14.80
CA ALA A 221 -36.55 -46.57 14.47
C ALA A 221 -36.72 -45.60 15.66
N PHE A 222 -36.74 -44.30 15.34
CA PHE A 222 -36.92 -43.20 16.28
C PHE A 222 -38.07 -42.31 15.79
N VAL A 223 -38.87 -41.73 16.68
CA VAL A 223 -40.14 -41.06 16.31
C VAL A 223 -40.06 -39.57 16.61
N SER A 224 -40.47 -38.73 15.65
CA SER A 224 -40.53 -37.28 15.86
C SER A 224 -41.61 -36.90 16.87
N LEU A 225 -41.35 -35.88 17.68
CA LEU A 225 -42.42 -35.16 18.38
C LEU A 225 -43.26 -34.35 17.36
N PRO A 226 -44.58 -34.18 17.58
CA PRO A 226 -45.40 -33.28 16.78
C PRO A 226 -44.98 -31.83 17.02
N ASP A 227 -45.15 -30.97 16.02
CA ASP A 227 -44.96 -29.54 16.19
C ASP A 227 -46.21 -28.87 16.75
N THR A 228 -46.02 -27.90 17.64
CA THR A 228 -47.10 -27.17 18.33
C THR A 228 -46.68 -25.74 18.72
N THR A 229 -45.57 -25.23 18.19
CA THR A 229 -45.17 -23.82 18.40
C THR A 229 -45.80 -22.94 17.32
N PRO A 230 -46.50 -21.85 17.70
CA PRO A 230 -46.91 -20.85 16.72
C PRO A 230 -45.68 -20.18 16.07
N PRO A 231 -45.71 -19.92 14.75
CA PRO A 231 -44.65 -19.17 14.09
C PRO A 231 -44.65 -17.70 14.54
N VAL A 232 -43.51 -17.05 14.30
CA VAL A 232 -43.20 -15.67 14.68
C VAL A 232 -42.46 -14.99 13.52
N VAL A 233 -42.84 -13.75 13.22
CA VAL A 233 -42.11 -12.88 12.28
C VAL A 233 -40.80 -12.44 12.94
N LEU A 234 -39.66 -12.72 12.31
CA LEU A 234 -38.33 -12.26 12.77
C LEU A 234 -38.00 -10.87 12.26
N THR A 235 -38.30 -10.60 10.99
CA THR A 235 -38.10 -9.29 10.35
C THR A 235 -39.22 -8.99 9.34
N VAL A 236 -39.50 -7.70 9.19
CA VAL A 236 -40.16 -7.08 8.05
C VAL A 236 -39.23 -5.93 7.65
N SER A 237 -38.84 -5.85 6.39
CA SER A 237 -37.95 -4.78 5.89
C SER A 237 -38.21 -4.53 4.40
N ASP A 238 -38.10 -3.28 3.96
CA ASP A 238 -38.23 -2.92 2.54
C ASP A 238 -36.98 -3.26 1.70
N ASP A 239 -37.07 -3.07 0.38
CA ASP A 239 -35.97 -3.25 -0.58
C ASP A 239 -35.12 -1.98 -0.79
N ARG A 240 -35.24 -1.02 0.12
CA ARG A 240 -34.51 0.25 0.18
C ARG A 240 -33.90 0.38 1.59
N MET A 241 -33.45 1.59 1.93
CA MET A 241 -33.03 1.95 3.28
C MET A 241 -33.76 3.24 3.69
N GLY A 242 -35.07 3.28 3.41
CA GLY A 242 -35.89 4.48 3.49
C GLY A 242 -35.71 5.46 2.33
N GLY A 243 -35.73 6.76 2.67
CA GLY A 243 -35.86 7.87 1.73
C GLY A 243 -37.31 8.06 1.24
N PRO A 244 -37.62 9.22 0.62
CA PRO A 244 -38.92 9.43 -0.01
C PRO A 244 -39.10 8.56 -1.26
N ILE A 245 -40.36 8.34 -1.64
CA ILE A 245 -40.75 7.78 -2.94
C ILE A 245 -41.90 8.61 -3.53
N VAL A 246 -41.97 8.67 -4.86
CA VAL A 246 -43.13 9.25 -5.53
C VAL A 246 -44.30 8.25 -5.47
N LYS A 247 -45.50 8.77 -5.26
CA LYS A 247 -46.78 8.07 -5.40
C LYS A 247 -46.84 7.20 -6.67
N ASN A 248 -47.32 5.97 -6.50
CA ASN A 248 -47.31 4.85 -7.45
C ASN A 248 -45.96 4.13 -7.68
N SER A 249 -44.89 4.45 -6.95
CA SER A 249 -43.68 3.61 -6.94
C SER A 249 -43.93 2.23 -6.35
N LEU A 250 -43.22 1.21 -6.84
CA LEU A 250 -43.22 -0.13 -6.24
C LEU A 250 -42.13 -0.23 -5.16
N VAL A 251 -42.47 -0.86 -4.03
CA VAL A 251 -41.57 -1.24 -2.94
C VAL A 251 -41.79 -2.73 -2.66
N ASN A 252 -40.72 -3.51 -2.43
CA ASN A 252 -40.81 -4.93 -2.15
C ASN A 252 -40.42 -5.23 -0.70
N TYR A 253 -41.38 -5.69 0.08
CA TYR A 253 -41.15 -6.01 1.49
C TYR A 253 -40.73 -7.47 1.65
N THR A 254 -39.59 -7.71 2.29
CA THR A 254 -39.13 -9.05 2.66
C THR A 254 -39.57 -9.38 4.08
N LEU A 255 -40.20 -10.55 4.26
CA LEU A 255 -40.59 -11.09 5.56
C LEU A 255 -39.87 -12.40 5.83
N VAL A 256 -39.21 -12.48 6.99
CA VAL A 256 -38.52 -13.68 7.45
C VAL A 256 -39.22 -14.23 8.70
N PHE A 257 -39.48 -15.53 8.71
CA PHE A 257 -40.10 -16.26 9.82
C PHE A 257 -39.09 -17.17 10.51
N ASN A 258 -39.36 -17.54 11.76
CA ASN A 258 -38.57 -18.51 12.52
C ASN A 258 -38.64 -19.95 11.94
N GLU A 259 -39.67 -20.25 11.16
CA GLU A 259 -39.96 -21.58 10.63
C GLU A 259 -40.75 -21.57 9.30
N SER A 260 -41.05 -22.76 8.77
CA SER A 260 -41.59 -22.95 7.42
C SER A 260 -43.09 -22.60 7.35
N MET A 261 -43.47 -21.68 6.49
CA MET A 261 -44.86 -21.19 6.36
C MET A 261 -45.64 -21.84 5.22
N ASP A 262 -46.94 -22.04 5.40
CA ASP A 262 -47.86 -22.48 4.35
C ASP A 262 -48.21 -21.29 3.44
N GLU A 263 -47.69 -21.31 2.22
CA GLU A 263 -47.90 -20.26 1.21
C GLU A 263 -49.36 -20.09 0.79
N THR A 264 -50.20 -21.13 0.96
CA THR A 264 -51.63 -21.07 0.62
C THR A 264 -52.45 -20.26 1.62
N THR A 265 -51.83 -19.83 2.72
CA THR A 265 -52.46 -19.04 3.78
C THR A 265 -52.21 -17.52 3.66
N PHE A 266 -51.34 -17.09 2.74
CA PHE A 266 -50.99 -15.68 2.52
C PHE A 266 -51.94 -14.99 1.54
N ASN A 267 -52.48 -13.85 1.93
CA ASN A 267 -53.41 -13.03 1.14
C ASN A 267 -53.05 -11.54 1.24
N ALA A 268 -53.46 -10.76 0.24
CA ALA A 268 -53.28 -9.30 0.23
C ALA A 268 -53.96 -8.56 1.42
N VAL A 269 -54.90 -9.20 2.13
CA VAL A 269 -55.57 -8.65 3.32
C VAL A 269 -54.79 -8.85 4.62
N ASP A 270 -53.78 -9.72 4.61
CA ASP A 270 -52.93 -9.97 5.80
C ASP A 270 -51.86 -8.88 5.99
N PHE A 271 -51.81 -7.89 5.09
CA PHE A 271 -50.84 -6.80 5.06
C PHE A 271 -51.55 -5.43 5.04
N VAL A 272 -51.17 -4.56 5.96
CA VAL A 272 -51.74 -3.21 6.12
C VAL A 272 -50.63 -2.17 6.18
N ASN A 273 -50.93 -0.94 5.73
CA ASN A 273 -50.04 0.19 5.99
C ASN A 273 -50.28 0.71 7.41
N ALA A 274 -49.21 0.82 8.21
CA ALA A 274 -49.22 1.54 9.49
C ALA A 274 -49.09 3.07 9.30
N GLY A 275 -48.56 3.48 8.14
CA GLY A 275 -48.51 4.88 7.69
C GLY A 275 -49.83 5.41 7.13
N THR A 276 -49.80 6.63 6.58
CA THR A 276 -50.98 7.38 6.16
C THR A 276 -51.37 7.24 4.68
N ALA A 277 -50.49 6.72 3.82
CA ALA A 277 -50.78 6.50 2.41
C ALA A 277 -51.75 5.32 2.20
N THR A 278 -52.67 5.40 1.24
CA THR A 278 -53.43 4.21 0.80
C THR A 278 -52.55 3.32 -0.06
N ILE A 279 -52.67 2.00 0.06
CA ILE A 279 -51.79 1.04 -0.64
C ILE A 279 -52.57 0.05 -1.51
N SER A 280 -51.84 -0.54 -2.46
CA SER A 280 -52.22 -1.77 -3.18
C SER A 280 -51.11 -2.81 -2.95
N VAL A 281 -51.51 -4.05 -2.68
CA VAL A 281 -50.59 -5.19 -2.47
C VAL A 281 -50.63 -6.09 -3.71
N GLY A 282 -49.45 -6.45 -4.22
CA GLY A 282 -49.28 -7.29 -5.41
C GLY A 282 -49.39 -8.80 -5.12
N THR A 283 -48.91 -9.60 -6.06
CA THR A 283 -48.80 -11.05 -5.85
C THR A 283 -47.65 -11.35 -4.88
N ILE A 284 -47.96 -12.02 -3.78
CA ILE A 284 -46.97 -12.45 -2.78
C ILE A 284 -46.12 -13.59 -3.36
N ILE A 285 -44.80 -13.55 -3.13
CA ILE A 285 -43.82 -14.47 -3.71
C ILE A 285 -43.11 -15.22 -2.57
N LYS A 286 -43.10 -16.55 -2.61
CA LYS A 286 -42.25 -17.33 -1.70
C LYS A 286 -40.83 -17.42 -2.24
N VAL A 287 -39.85 -17.09 -1.40
CA VAL A 287 -38.42 -17.13 -1.72
C VAL A 287 -37.77 -18.37 -1.11
N ALA A 288 -38.09 -18.66 0.15
CA ALA A 288 -37.60 -19.83 0.89
C ALA A 288 -38.75 -20.43 1.73
N PRO A 289 -38.57 -21.58 2.41
CA PRO A 289 -39.61 -22.16 3.28
C PRO A 289 -40.16 -21.16 4.32
N ASN A 290 -39.30 -20.29 4.83
CA ASN A 290 -39.58 -19.30 5.88
C ASN A 290 -39.39 -17.83 5.41
N GLU A 291 -39.41 -17.56 4.10
CA GLU A 291 -39.08 -16.23 3.55
C GLU A 291 -39.96 -15.87 2.34
N PHE A 292 -40.55 -14.67 2.38
CA PHE A 292 -41.54 -14.19 1.41
C PHE A 292 -41.31 -12.73 1.03
N ILE A 293 -41.61 -12.38 -0.22
CA ILE A 293 -41.65 -11.01 -0.73
C ILE A 293 -43.11 -10.58 -0.94
N VAL A 294 -43.44 -9.38 -0.47
CA VAL A 294 -44.74 -8.73 -0.58
C VAL A 294 -44.56 -7.41 -1.35
N PRO A 295 -44.90 -7.36 -2.65
CA PRO A 295 -44.82 -6.12 -3.44
C PRO A 295 -45.94 -5.16 -3.04
N VAL A 296 -45.63 -3.89 -2.82
CA VAL A 296 -46.57 -2.85 -2.36
C VAL A 296 -46.41 -1.56 -3.16
N THR A 297 -47.54 -0.90 -3.47
CA THR A 297 -47.58 0.37 -4.21
C THR A 297 -48.49 1.36 -3.48
N PRO A 298 -48.01 2.54 -3.04
CA PRO A 298 -48.86 3.56 -2.45
C PRO A 298 -49.57 4.36 -3.55
N THR A 299 -50.88 4.58 -3.38
CA THR A 299 -51.79 5.20 -4.35
C THR A 299 -52.17 6.64 -3.97
N THR A 300 -51.78 7.10 -2.78
CA THR A 300 -51.78 8.50 -2.37
C THR A 300 -50.42 8.88 -1.79
N SER A 301 -50.14 10.18 -1.74
CA SER A 301 -49.13 10.75 -0.85
C SER A 301 -49.46 10.49 0.63
N GLY A 302 -48.46 10.63 1.51
CA GLY A 302 -48.55 10.30 2.94
C GLY A 302 -47.28 9.61 3.43
N THR A 303 -47.41 8.58 4.26
CA THR A 303 -46.31 7.70 4.69
C THR A 303 -46.63 6.23 4.43
N LEU A 304 -45.60 5.42 4.20
CA LEU A 304 -45.64 3.99 3.96
C LEU A 304 -44.75 3.26 4.98
N GLN A 305 -45.32 2.27 5.66
CA GLN A 305 -44.67 1.36 6.60
C GLN A 305 -45.56 0.11 6.64
N ILE A 306 -45.15 -1.01 6.03
CA ILE A 306 -46.01 -2.20 6.00
C ILE A 306 -46.07 -2.87 7.38
N ALA A 307 -47.17 -3.55 7.68
CA ALA A 307 -47.33 -4.35 8.88
C ALA A 307 -48.13 -5.62 8.59
N VAL A 308 -47.82 -6.71 9.28
CA VAL A 308 -48.64 -7.92 9.26
C VAL A 308 -49.86 -7.72 10.16
N ALA A 309 -51.05 -7.95 9.62
CA ALA A 309 -52.31 -7.66 10.29
C ALA A 309 -52.54 -8.54 11.54
N SER A 310 -53.13 -7.96 12.58
CA SER A 310 -53.49 -8.66 13.83
C SER A 310 -54.61 -9.69 13.69
N GLU A 311 -55.25 -9.76 12.51
CA GLU A 311 -56.32 -10.72 12.16
C GLU A 311 -55.93 -11.62 10.97
N GLY A 312 -54.69 -11.53 10.48
CA GLY A 312 -54.24 -12.29 9.30
C GLY A 312 -54.10 -13.78 9.59
N VAL A 313 -54.66 -14.64 8.72
CA VAL A 313 -54.80 -16.09 8.98
C VAL A 313 -53.62 -16.88 8.38
N ILE A 314 -52.41 -16.37 8.58
CA ILE A 314 -51.16 -16.99 8.13
C ILE A 314 -50.82 -18.16 9.07
N ASN A 315 -50.45 -19.33 8.55
CA ASN A 315 -50.06 -20.49 9.35
C ASN A 315 -48.69 -21.06 8.94
N ASP A 316 -48.05 -21.78 9.86
CA ASP A 316 -46.90 -22.63 9.55
C ASP A 316 -47.30 -23.86 8.71
N SER A 317 -46.30 -24.64 8.30
CA SER A 317 -46.49 -25.90 7.54
C SER A 317 -47.04 -27.06 8.38
N ALA A 318 -47.29 -26.87 9.68
CA ALA A 318 -47.93 -27.82 10.60
C ALA A 318 -49.39 -27.44 10.94
N GLY A 319 -49.81 -26.22 10.63
CA GLY A 319 -51.13 -25.66 10.90
C GLY A 319 -51.24 -24.78 12.15
N ASN A 320 -50.14 -24.36 12.78
CA ASN A 320 -50.18 -23.37 13.87
C ASN A 320 -50.25 -21.93 13.29
N SER A 321 -51.15 -21.11 13.80
CA SER A 321 -51.36 -19.74 13.30
C SER A 321 -50.33 -18.74 13.86
N LEU A 322 -49.91 -17.81 13.01
CA LEU A 322 -48.95 -16.74 13.31
C LEU A 322 -49.42 -15.82 14.44
N VAL A 323 -48.52 -15.49 15.38
CA VAL A 323 -48.83 -14.58 16.49
C VAL A 323 -48.44 -13.14 16.12
N THR A 324 -49.41 -12.35 15.67
CA THR A 324 -49.26 -10.95 15.20
C THR A 324 -49.78 -9.91 16.20
N SER A 325 -49.61 -10.17 17.51
CA SER A 325 -50.06 -9.28 18.59
C SER A 325 -48.92 -8.98 19.58
N PRO A 326 -48.37 -7.75 19.60
CA PRO A 326 -48.71 -6.61 18.72
C PRO A 326 -48.33 -6.87 17.24
N PRO A 327 -48.89 -6.09 16.29
CA PRO A 327 -48.48 -6.16 14.88
C PRO A 327 -46.98 -5.93 14.72
N VAL A 328 -46.33 -6.74 13.90
CA VAL A 328 -44.94 -6.52 13.50
C VAL A 328 -44.95 -5.62 12.27
N THR A 329 -44.33 -4.45 12.41
CA THR A 329 -44.14 -3.49 11.32
C THR A 329 -42.76 -3.65 10.70
N ASP A 330 -42.64 -3.15 9.48
CA ASP A 330 -41.41 -2.60 8.91
C ASP A 330 -40.69 -1.67 9.91
N ASP A 331 -39.35 -1.69 9.92
CA ASP A 331 -38.54 -0.93 10.90
C ASP A 331 -38.25 0.52 10.46
N ILE A 332 -38.48 0.81 9.18
CA ILE A 332 -38.37 2.14 8.57
C ILE A 332 -39.76 2.75 8.33
N VAL A 333 -39.83 4.07 8.14
CA VAL A 333 -41.02 4.76 7.62
C VAL A 333 -40.63 5.54 6.37
N ILE A 334 -41.23 5.19 5.24
CA ILE A 334 -41.03 5.83 3.94
C ILE A 334 -42.01 7.00 3.80
N THR A 335 -41.55 8.15 3.29
CA THR A 335 -42.44 9.26 2.88
C THR A 335 -42.92 9.03 1.45
N VAL A 336 -44.18 9.34 1.17
CA VAL A 336 -44.76 9.24 -0.17
C VAL A 336 -45.21 10.61 -0.65
N ASP A 337 -44.56 11.11 -1.69
CA ASP A 337 -44.76 12.47 -2.20
C ASP A 337 -45.55 12.51 -3.52
N GLU A 338 -46.05 13.69 -3.90
CA GLU A 338 -46.61 13.94 -5.23
C GLU A 338 -45.48 14.24 -6.25
N PHE A 339 -45.78 14.19 -7.55
CA PHE A 339 -44.79 14.36 -8.62
C PHE A 339 -44.39 15.84 -8.81
N ASP A 340 -43.09 16.13 -8.93
CA ASP A 340 -42.58 17.50 -9.08
C ASP A 340 -42.61 18.02 -10.52
N VAL A 341 -42.82 19.32 -10.68
CA VAL A 341 -42.98 20.04 -11.94
C VAL A 341 -42.36 21.44 -11.95
N THR A 342 -41.62 21.85 -10.89
CA THR A 342 -40.87 23.11 -10.89
C THR A 342 -39.45 22.91 -11.42
N PRO A 343 -39.00 23.70 -12.42
CA PRO A 343 -37.61 23.62 -12.86
C PRO A 343 -36.64 24.29 -11.87
N PRO A 344 -35.46 23.69 -11.62
CA PRO A 344 -34.46 24.24 -10.73
C PRO A 344 -33.91 25.59 -11.20
N THR A 345 -33.47 26.40 -10.24
CA THR A 345 -32.91 27.73 -10.46
C THR A 345 -31.58 27.91 -9.73
N LEU A 346 -30.71 28.75 -10.29
CA LEU A 346 -29.41 29.09 -9.73
C LEU A 346 -29.18 30.61 -9.85
N ALA A 347 -28.80 31.23 -8.75
CA ALA A 347 -28.37 32.64 -8.72
C ALA A 347 -26.85 32.73 -8.75
N GLY A 348 -26.29 33.83 -9.29
CA GLY A 348 -24.84 34.03 -9.32
C GLY A 348 -24.20 34.07 -7.93
N SER A 349 -24.92 34.64 -6.95
CA SER A 349 -24.56 34.67 -5.53
C SER A 349 -24.62 33.30 -4.82
N ASN A 350 -25.06 32.25 -5.52
CA ASN A 350 -25.09 30.87 -5.03
C ASN A 350 -23.93 30.03 -5.60
N ILE A 351 -23.01 30.65 -6.36
CA ILE A 351 -21.76 30.07 -6.81
C ILE A 351 -20.66 30.77 -6.00
N THR A 352 -20.11 30.10 -4.98
CA THR A 352 -19.17 30.71 -4.02
C THR A 352 -17.91 29.88 -3.83
N ASP A 353 -16.76 30.53 -3.82
CA ASP A 353 -15.45 29.93 -3.58
C ASP A 353 -15.08 29.78 -2.09
N ASP A 354 -14.09 28.93 -1.83
CA ASP A 354 -13.49 28.68 -0.51
C ASP A 354 -12.38 29.69 -0.12
N LEU A 355 -12.10 30.71 -0.95
CA LEU A 355 -11.13 31.78 -0.66
C LEU A 355 -11.78 33.09 -0.21
N ASN A 356 -13.11 33.21 -0.33
CA ASN A 356 -13.90 34.43 -0.08
C ASN A 356 -13.34 35.68 -0.79
N GLY A 357 -12.91 35.54 -2.05
CA GLY A 357 -12.31 36.63 -2.83
C GLY A 357 -10.84 36.91 -2.51
N GLY A 358 -10.15 35.99 -1.81
CA GLY A 358 -8.69 35.95 -1.75
C GLY A 358 -8.06 35.62 -3.12
N PRO A 359 -6.75 35.83 -3.29
CA PRO A 359 -6.03 35.38 -4.48
C PRO A 359 -5.80 33.87 -4.45
N LEU A 360 -5.72 33.27 -5.64
CA LEU A 360 -5.36 31.87 -5.87
C LEU A 360 -3.98 31.78 -6.54
N GLU A 361 -3.28 30.68 -6.32
CA GLU A 361 -2.00 30.38 -6.97
C GLU A 361 -2.21 29.45 -8.18
N GLU A 362 -1.43 29.64 -9.25
CA GLU A 362 -1.50 28.82 -10.45
C GLU A 362 -1.21 27.34 -10.15
N ASN A 363 -2.02 26.43 -10.70
CA ASN A 363 -2.02 24.98 -10.44
C ASN A 363 -2.48 24.57 -9.02
N SER A 364 -2.91 25.49 -8.16
CA SER A 364 -3.62 25.16 -6.92
C SER A 364 -5.11 24.98 -7.17
N VAL A 365 -5.74 24.01 -6.50
CA VAL A 365 -7.19 23.77 -6.57
C VAL A 365 -7.95 24.85 -5.80
N ILE A 366 -9.07 25.30 -6.34
CA ILE A 366 -10.11 26.08 -5.65
C ILE A 366 -11.43 25.30 -5.69
N THR A 367 -12.22 25.39 -4.61
CA THR A 367 -13.47 24.64 -4.48
C THR A 367 -14.67 25.58 -4.61
N TYR A 368 -15.38 25.50 -5.73
CA TYR A 368 -16.64 26.22 -5.90
C TYR A 368 -17.80 25.42 -5.33
N THR A 369 -18.51 25.98 -4.36
CA THR A 369 -19.80 25.47 -3.89
C THR A 369 -20.92 26.10 -4.72
N ILE A 370 -21.82 25.27 -5.26
CA ILE A 370 -22.92 25.66 -6.14
C ILE A 370 -24.24 25.19 -5.53
N VAL A 371 -25.13 26.12 -5.21
CA VAL A 371 -26.41 25.86 -4.50
C VAL A 371 -27.62 26.15 -5.40
N PHE A 372 -28.26 25.09 -5.89
CA PHE A 372 -29.52 25.17 -6.64
C PHE A 372 -30.73 25.41 -5.70
N SER A 373 -31.90 25.72 -6.24
CA SER A 373 -33.12 25.93 -5.44
C SER A 373 -33.76 24.64 -4.91
N GLU A 374 -33.47 23.50 -5.54
CA GLU A 374 -33.93 22.16 -5.18
C GLU A 374 -32.90 21.11 -5.61
N ASP A 375 -33.24 19.84 -5.44
CA ASP A 375 -32.38 18.67 -5.70
C ASP A 375 -32.10 18.47 -7.20
N MET A 376 -30.92 17.96 -7.55
CA MET A 376 -30.49 17.79 -8.95
C MET A 376 -30.29 16.31 -9.30
N ASP A 377 -30.58 15.91 -10.54
CA ASP A 377 -30.06 14.64 -11.04
C ASP A 377 -28.55 14.79 -11.27
N ALA A 378 -27.75 14.29 -10.33
CA ALA A 378 -26.29 14.29 -10.41
C ALA A 378 -25.74 13.60 -11.68
N ALA A 379 -26.51 12.74 -12.36
CA ALA A 379 -26.12 12.18 -13.66
C ALA A 379 -26.23 13.18 -14.83
N THR A 380 -26.82 14.37 -14.60
CA THR A 380 -26.91 15.48 -15.56
C THR A 380 -25.88 16.59 -15.33
N VAL A 381 -25.01 16.45 -14.33
CA VAL A 381 -24.03 17.48 -13.94
C VAL A 381 -22.61 17.03 -14.28
N ASP A 382 -22.01 17.53 -15.36
CA ASP A 382 -20.64 17.17 -15.75
C ASP A 382 -19.70 18.37 -16.03
N ALA A 383 -18.42 18.06 -16.28
CA ALA A 383 -17.37 19.05 -16.46
C ALA A 383 -17.55 19.98 -17.68
N SER A 384 -18.44 19.63 -18.62
CA SER A 384 -18.78 20.44 -19.80
C SER A 384 -19.85 21.50 -19.53
N ASP A 385 -20.65 21.34 -18.48
CA ASP A 385 -21.61 22.35 -18.03
C ASP A 385 -20.90 23.57 -17.41
N PHE A 386 -19.67 23.42 -16.93
CA PHE A 386 -18.90 24.46 -16.25
C PHE A 386 -17.81 25.09 -17.12
N ASN A 387 -17.49 26.37 -16.86
CA ASN A 387 -16.41 27.09 -17.54
C ASN A 387 -15.89 28.27 -16.69
N ASN A 388 -14.81 28.91 -17.13
CA ASN A 388 -14.34 30.18 -16.58
C ASN A 388 -14.77 31.36 -17.46
N ALA A 389 -15.43 32.36 -16.87
CA ALA A 389 -15.73 33.64 -17.53
C ALA A 389 -14.62 34.69 -17.37
N GLY A 390 -13.59 34.40 -16.56
CA GLY A 390 -12.37 35.18 -16.40
C GLY A 390 -11.32 34.91 -17.50
N SER A 391 -10.07 35.33 -17.26
CA SER A 391 -8.97 35.22 -18.23
C SER A 391 -8.02 34.04 -18.04
N ALA A 392 -8.05 33.36 -16.88
CA ALA A 392 -7.19 32.21 -16.63
C ALA A 392 -7.68 30.96 -17.39
N PRO A 393 -6.81 30.18 -18.07
CA PRO A 393 -7.18 28.85 -18.55
C PRO A 393 -7.39 27.92 -17.35
N ILE A 394 -8.30 26.95 -17.47
CA ILE A 394 -8.69 26.05 -16.38
C ILE A 394 -8.81 24.58 -16.81
N THR A 395 -8.74 23.70 -15.83
CA THR A 395 -9.30 22.35 -15.87
C THR A 395 -10.29 22.16 -14.72
N ILE A 396 -11.44 21.54 -15.00
CA ILE A 396 -12.39 21.09 -13.98
C ILE A 396 -11.89 19.76 -13.38
N GLY A 397 -11.91 19.65 -12.05
CA GLY A 397 -11.51 18.47 -11.29
C GLY A 397 -12.70 17.60 -10.89
N ALA A 398 -12.78 17.18 -9.63
CA ALA A 398 -13.93 16.46 -9.11
C ALA A 398 -15.19 17.34 -9.09
N ILE A 399 -16.33 16.73 -9.43
CA ILE A 399 -17.67 17.25 -9.19
C ILE A 399 -18.33 16.28 -8.20
N VAL A 400 -18.78 16.78 -7.06
CA VAL A 400 -19.36 15.96 -5.99
C VAL A 400 -20.60 16.65 -5.44
N GLU A 401 -21.73 15.95 -5.44
CA GLU A 401 -22.89 16.38 -4.66
C GLU A 401 -22.64 16.09 -3.17
N THR A 402 -22.72 17.13 -2.35
CA THR A 402 -22.42 17.08 -0.91
C THR A 402 -23.68 16.96 -0.05
N SER A 403 -24.79 17.46 -0.58
CA SER A 403 -26.17 17.25 -0.12
C SER A 403 -27.10 17.60 -1.29
N PRO A 404 -28.36 17.12 -1.32
CA PRO A 404 -29.34 17.43 -2.37
C PRO A 404 -29.31 18.88 -2.86
N GLY A 405 -28.97 19.09 -4.13
CA GLY A 405 -28.90 20.41 -4.77
C GLY A 405 -27.66 21.25 -4.43
N ILE A 406 -26.64 20.68 -3.76
CA ILE A 406 -25.39 21.39 -3.38
C ILE A 406 -24.16 20.62 -3.87
N PHE A 407 -23.51 21.18 -4.89
CA PHE A 407 -22.35 20.59 -5.56
C PHE A 407 -21.08 21.34 -5.19
N THR A 408 -20.01 20.61 -4.86
CA THR A 408 -18.65 21.12 -4.88
C THR A 408 -17.99 20.77 -6.20
N VAL A 409 -17.46 21.78 -6.89
CA VAL A 409 -16.71 21.65 -8.14
C VAL A 409 -15.29 22.14 -7.92
N GLU A 410 -14.33 21.23 -8.03
CA GLU A 410 -12.91 21.58 -8.05
C GLU A 410 -12.56 22.26 -9.37
N VAL A 411 -11.83 23.38 -9.31
CA VAL A 411 -11.27 24.05 -10.48
C VAL A 411 -9.77 24.25 -10.25
N THR A 412 -8.95 24.00 -11.28
CA THR A 412 -7.51 24.27 -11.25
C THR A 412 -7.15 25.20 -12.40
N PRO A 413 -6.60 26.40 -12.14
CA PRO A 413 -6.11 27.28 -13.20
C PRO A 413 -4.75 26.79 -13.70
N THR A 414 -4.60 26.69 -15.02
CA THR A 414 -3.37 26.26 -15.72
C THR A 414 -2.59 27.45 -16.29
N GLY A 415 -2.80 28.63 -15.72
CA GLY A 415 -2.17 29.89 -16.11
C GLY A 415 -2.70 31.09 -15.31
N THR A 416 -1.86 32.09 -15.06
CA THR A 416 -2.25 33.35 -14.40
C THR A 416 -3.42 34.08 -15.11
N GLY A 417 -4.20 34.85 -14.35
CA GLY A 417 -5.34 35.61 -14.87
C GLY A 417 -6.41 35.88 -13.81
N THR A 418 -7.68 35.75 -14.19
CA THR A 418 -8.81 35.73 -13.25
C THR A 418 -9.64 34.46 -13.41
N LEU A 419 -10.21 33.98 -12.30
CA LEU A 419 -11.35 33.08 -12.29
C LEU A 419 -12.63 33.87 -12.04
N ARG A 420 -13.71 33.37 -12.64
CA ARG A 420 -15.10 33.70 -12.35
C ARG A 420 -15.93 32.51 -12.84
N MET A 421 -16.44 31.71 -11.93
CA MET A 421 -17.06 30.43 -12.27
C MET A 421 -18.38 30.64 -13.03
N GLN A 422 -18.66 29.75 -13.98
CA GLN A 422 -19.78 29.89 -14.91
C GLN A 422 -20.46 28.55 -15.17
N VAL A 423 -21.79 28.50 -15.04
CA VAL A 423 -22.62 27.49 -15.72
C VAL A 423 -22.89 27.96 -17.14
N SER A 424 -22.53 27.14 -18.12
CA SER A 424 -22.51 27.46 -19.54
C SER A 424 -23.91 27.67 -20.13
N ALA A 425 -24.01 28.58 -21.10
CA ALA A 425 -25.23 28.75 -21.89
C ALA A 425 -25.52 27.45 -22.68
N GLY A 426 -26.68 26.83 -22.42
CA GLY A 426 -27.05 25.53 -22.96
C GLY A 426 -26.53 24.31 -22.19
N ALA A 427 -25.98 24.49 -20.98
CA ALA A 427 -25.74 23.41 -20.03
C ALA A 427 -27.03 22.62 -19.75
N SER A 428 -26.93 21.29 -19.58
CA SER A 428 -28.05 20.35 -19.72
C SER A 428 -28.58 19.77 -18.40
N LEU A 429 -28.36 20.49 -17.29
CA LEU A 429 -28.73 20.06 -15.94
C LEU A 429 -30.26 19.94 -15.75
N ALA A 430 -30.70 18.97 -14.95
CA ALA A 430 -32.10 18.81 -14.54
C ALA A 430 -32.24 18.39 -13.07
N ASP A 431 -33.43 18.57 -12.52
CA ASP A 431 -33.80 17.99 -11.22
C ASP A 431 -33.98 16.46 -11.30
N THR A 432 -34.15 15.81 -10.14
CA THR A 432 -34.40 14.36 -10.04
C THR A 432 -35.75 13.90 -10.61
N SER A 433 -36.62 14.84 -11.05
CA SER A 433 -37.88 14.58 -11.77
C SER A 433 -37.78 14.85 -13.28
N GLY A 434 -36.65 15.36 -13.77
CA GLY A 434 -36.38 15.67 -15.18
C GLY A 434 -36.75 17.09 -15.64
N ASN A 435 -37.04 18.03 -14.74
CA ASN A 435 -37.25 19.43 -15.09
C ASN A 435 -35.89 20.12 -15.29
N ALA A 436 -35.62 20.66 -16.49
CA ALA A 436 -34.34 21.26 -16.84
C ALA A 436 -34.19 22.74 -16.42
N ILE A 437 -33.00 23.11 -15.93
CA ILE A 437 -32.66 24.51 -15.56
C ILE A 437 -32.69 25.45 -16.79
N VAL A 438 -33.00 26.73 -16.57
CA VAL A 438 -33.05 27.75 -17.64
C VAL A 438 -31.67 28.33 -17.96
N THR A 439 -30.83 27.56 -18.66
CA THR A 439 -29.47 27.95 -19.12
C THR A 439 -29.45 28.70 -20.46
N SER A 440 -30.54 29.38 -20.85
CA SER A 440 -30.61 30.13 -22.12
C SER A 440 -29.59 31.28 -22.24
N SER A 441 -28.99 31.67 -21.12
CA SER A 441 -27.80 32.50 -21.00
C SER A 441 -26.93 31.93 -19.87
N SER A 442 -25.61 32.06 -19.96
CA SER A 442 -24.71 31.60 -18.90
C SER A 442 -25.05 32.24 -17.55
N ILE A 443 -24.93 31.44 -16.48
CA ILE A 443 -25.07 31.90 -15.10
C ILE A 443 -23.65 32.04 -14.53
N PHE A 444 -23.33 33.19 -13.95
CA PHE A 444 -21.98 33.52 -13.48
C PHE A 444 -21.99 33.78 -11.97
N ASP A 445 -20.96 33.28 -11.29
CA ASP A 445 -20.39 33.82 -10.04
C ASP A 445 -20.46 35.35 -10.01
N ASP A 446 -20.90 35.98 -8.92
CA ASP A 446 -20.99 37.45 -8.83
C ASP A 446 -19.69 38.13 -8.36
N THR A 447 -18.66 37.34 -8.06
CA THR A 447 -17.31 37.75 -7.67
C THR A 447 -16.26 37.48 -8.76
N PHE A 448 -14.98 37.62 -8.40
CA PHE A 448 -13.81 37.26 -9.21
C PHE A 448 -12.65 36.87 -8.27
N VAL A 449 -11.93 35.81 -8.59
CA VAL A 449 -10.67 35.42 -7.93
C VAL A 449 -9.49 35.75 -8.82
N ALA A 450 -8.41 36.31 -8.25
CA ALA A 450 -7.19 36.64 -8.99
C ALA A 450 -6.19 35.48 -8.94
N VAL A 451 -5.83 34.91 -10.10
CA VAL A 451 -4.83 33.84 -10.21
C VAL A 451 -3.45 34.46 -10.43
N GLN A 452 -2.58 34.29 -9.44
CA GLN A 452 -1.18 34.70 -9.47
C GLN A 452 -0.30 33.49 -9.84
N ALA A 453 0.88 33.73 -10.39
CA ALA A 453 1.86 32.66 -10.59
C ALA A 453 2.22 32.06 -9.23
N ALA A 454 2.28 30.74 -9.13
CA ALA A 454 2.67 30.07 -7.88
C ALA A 454 4.04 30.59 -7.41
N PRO A 455 4.20 30.96 -6.12
CA PRO A 455 5.50 31.30 -5.59
C PRO A 455 6.40 30.07 -5.70
N VAL A 456 7.61 30.25 -6.23
CA VAL A 456 8.59 29.17 -6.24
C VAL A 456 9.04 28.95 -4.80
N LEU A 457 8.37 28.01 -4.12
CA LEU A 457 8.80 27.46 -2.84
C LEU A 457 10.22 26.93 -3.04
N ALA A 458 11.20 27.69 -2.56
CA ALA A 458 12.59 27.29 -2.56
C ALA A 458 12.68 25.95 -1.81
N ALA A 459 13.20 24.93 -2.47
CA ALA A 459 13.37 23.62 -1.86
C ALA A 459 14.23 23.77 -0.59
N GLU A 460 13.80 23.14 0.50
CA GLU A 460 14.50 23.21 1.78
C GLU A 460 15.99 22.90 1.60
N VAL A 461 16.85 23.79 2.11
CA VAL A 461 18.30 23.65 1.97
C VAL A 461 18.76 22.57 2.93
N THR A 462 19.20 21.45 2.37
CA THR A 462 19.65 20.26 3.10
C THR A 462 21.16 20.10 3.09
N HIS A 463 21.84 20.61 2.06
CA HIS A 463 23.30 20.56 1.91
C HIS A 463 23.82 21.90 1.37
N ILE A 464 24.99 22.32 1.84
CA ILE A 464 25.71 23.50 1.35
C ILE A 464 27.16 23.12 1.10
N HIS A 465 27.57 23.19 -0.17
CA HIS A 465 28.96 23.02 -0.58
C HIS A 465 29.72 24.33 -0.31
N VAL A 466 30.55 24.33 0.73
CA VAL A 466 31.27 25.49 1.26
C VAL A 466 32.71 25.50 0.75
N TYR A 467 33.08 26.58 0.06
CA TYR A 467 34.41 26.78 -0.50
C TYR A 467 35.13 27.96 0.16
N LEU A 468 36.42 27.79 0.44
CA LEU A 468 37.26 28.81 1.07
C LEU A 468 38.04 29.60 0.00
N LEU A 469 38.14 30.93 0.14
CA LEU A 469 38.95 31.77 -0.76
C LEU A 469 39.92 32.64 0.04
N GLY A 470 41.22 32.31 -0.07
CA GLY A 470 42.33 32.98 0.61
C GLY A 470 43.36 33.62 -0.34
N GLY A 471 44.16 34.54 0.20
CA GLY A 471 45.34 35.08 -0.49
C GLY A 471 45.51 36.59 -0.37
N GLN A 472 46.12 37.21 -1.39
CA GLN A 472 46.41 38.64 -1.41
C GLN A 472 45.54 39.45 -2.40
N SER A 473 46.07 40.52 -2.99
CA SER A 473 45.35 41.48 -3.83
C SER A 473 44.59 40.86 -5.00
N ASN A 474 45.11 39.79 -5.61
CA ASN A 474 44.43 39.10 -6.71
C ASN A 474 43.31 38.15 -6.24
N ALA A 475 43.35 37.57 -5.03
CA ALA A 475 42.15 36.99 -4.41
C ALA A 475 41.16 38.08 -3.97
N ASP A 476 41.65 39.18 -3.39
CA ASP A 476 40.86 40.26 -2.80
C ASP A 476 39.98 40.98 -3.83
N GLY A 477 40.52 41.23 -5.03
CA GLY A 477 39.82 41.79 -6.18
C GLY A 477 40.20 43.25 -6.46
N ARG A 478 40.44 43.58 -7.73
CA ARG A 478 40.99 44.88 -8.18
C ARG A 478 40.26 45.55 -9.37
N PRO A 479 39.78 44.84 -10.41
CA PRO A 479 38.97 45.46 -11.45
C PRO A 479 37.59 45.91 -10.91
N VAL A 480 36.98 46.85 -11.63
CA VAL A 480 35.67 47.42 -11.30
C VAL A 480 34.53 46.52 -11.77
N ALA A 481 33.43 46.48 -11.01
CA ALA A 481 32.29 45.61 -11.29
C ALA A 481 31.67 45.78 -12.69
N SER A 482 31.79 46.96 -13.30
CA SER A 482 31.33 47.22 -14.68
C SER A 482 32.09 46.45 -15.76
N GLY A 483 33.21 45.78 -15.42
CA GLY A 483 33.92 44.86 -16.31
C GLY A 483 33.36 43.44 -16.35
N LEU A 484 32.34 43.11 -15.54
CA LEU A 484 31.64 41.83 -15.56
C LEU A 484 30.51 41.82 -16.61
N PRO A 485 30.19 40.65 -17.21
CA PRO A 485 29.14 40.54 -18.22
C PRO A 485 27.74 40.72 -17.62
N THR A 486 26.83 41.24 -18.45
CA THR A 486 25.41 41.45 -18.13
C THR A 486 24.48 40.40 -18.76
N SER A 487 25.05 39.45 -19.53
CA SER A 487 24.33 38.44 -20.32
C SER A 487 25.24 37.22 -20.57
N PRO A 488 24.74 35.97 -20.60
CA PRO A 488 23.33 35.58 -20.40
C PRO A 488 22.85 35.78 -18.94
N VAL A 489 23.76 35.73 -17.97
CA VAL A 489 23.51 36.07 -16.57
C VAL A 489 24.17 37.41 -16.26
N ASN A 490 23.53 38.24 -15.43
CA ASN A 490 24.05 39.56 -15.07
C ASN A 490 24.94 39.51 -13.82
N LEU A 491 26.23 39.22 -14.01
CA LEU A 491 27.20 39.07 -12.92
C LEU A 491 27.54 40.40 -12.20
N GLN A 492 27.02 41.54 -12.67
CA GLN A 492 27.10 42.82 -11.95
C GLN A 492 26.07 42.94 -10.81
N GLN A 493 25.15 41.97 -10.67
CA GLN A 493 24.07 41.95 -9.68
C GLN A 493 24.26 40.80 -8.67
N PRO A 494 23.45 40.71 -7.60
CA PRO A 494 23.41 39.52 -6.74
C PRO A 494 23.08 38.24 -7.51
N GLN A 495 23.67 37.13 -7.07
CA GLN A 495 23.40 35.78 -7.57
C GLN A 495 22.71 34.97 -6.46
N ASP A 496 21.38 35.03 -6.40
CA ASP A 496 20.57 34.58 -5.25
C ASP A 496 20.67 33.07 -4.92
N ASP A 497 21.27 32.29 -5.82
CA ASP A 497 21.59 30.88 -5.66
C ASP A 497 22.93 30.59 -4.96
N VAL A 498 23.76 31.61 -4.72
CA VAL A 498 25.10 31.46 -4.10
C VAL A 498 25.27 32.34 -2.86
N ASP A 499 25.62 31.70 -1.75
CA ASP A 499 25.91 32.35 -0.47
C ASP A 499 27.36 32.84 -0.39
N PHE A 500 27.56 33.95 0.30
CA PHE A 500 28.86 34.63 0.31
C PHE A 500 29.13 35.32 1.65
N TYR A 501 30.30 35.02 2.22
CA TYR A 501 30.77 35.63 3.47
C TYR A 501 32.10 36.38 3.23
N PRO A 502 32.05 37.63 2.73
CA PRO A 502 33.23 38.48 2.60
C PRO A 502 33.60 39.08 3.95
N ARG A 503 34.47 38.39 4.71
CA ARG A 503 35.04 38.82 6.01
C ARG A 503 34.09 38.91 7.21
N ASP A 504 32.92 39.54 7.08
CA ASP A 504 32.16 40.03 8.25
C ASP A 504 30.65 39.74 8.29
N ASN A 505 29.97 39.58 7.15
CA ASN A 505 28.53 39.32 7.08
C ASN A 505 28.18 38.26 6.03
N LEU A 506 27.20 37.41 6.31
CA LEU A 506 26.62 36.49 5.32
C LEU A 506 25.66 37.24 4.41
N THR A 507 25.75 36.99 3.11
CA THR A 507 24.89 37.63 2.11
C THR A 507 24.96 36.94 0.75
N THR A 508 24.08 37.28 -0.18
CA THR A 508 24.16 36.82 -1.58
C THR A 508 25.46 37.22 -2.27
N LEU A 509 26.09 36.30 -3.02
CA LEU A 509 27.26 36.57 -3.86
C LEU A 509 27.02 37.75 -4.80
N ARG A 510 27.90 38.76 -4.71
CA ARG A 510 27.87 39.98 -5.54
C ARG A 510 29.21 40.70 -5.55
N PRO A 511 29.50 41.54 -6.56
CA PRO A 511 30.64 42.46 -6.52
C PRO A 511 30.52 43.43 -5.33
N ALA A 512 31.38 43.28 -4.31
CA ALA A 512 31.41 44.13 -3.12
C ALA A 512 32.70 44.03 -2.28
N THR A 513 33.72 43.28 -2.71
CA THR A 513 34.78 42.79 -1.79
C THR A 513 35.76 43.85 -1.34
N VAL A 514 35.92 44.91 -2.12
CA VAL A 514 36.78 46.06 -1.81
C VAL A 514 36.11 47.33 -2.31
N PHE A 515 35.92 48.30 -1.42
CA PHE A 515 35.58 49.67 -1.78
C PHE A 515 36.86 50.51 -1.80
N SER A 516 37.24 51.03 -2.97
CA SER A 516 38.40 51.90 -3.12
C SER A 516 38.16 52.92 -4.23
N GLY A 517 38.51 54.19 -3.99
CA GLY A 517 38.18 55.31 -4.89
C GLY A 517 36.70 55.66 -5.01
N GLY A 518 35.81 54.96 -4.28
CA GLY A 518 34.36 54.99 -4.48
C GLY A 518 33.83 53.96 -5.47
N GLU A 519 34.72 53.12 -6.03
CA GLU A 519 34.36 52.05 -6.97
C GLU A 519 34.04 50.74 -6.25
N ILE A 520 33.07 50.00 -6.78
CA ILE A 520 32.78 48.61 -6.41
C ILE A 520 33.72 47.69 -7.21
N LYS A 521 34.44 46.80 -6.53
CA LYS A 521 35.42 45.88 -7.13
C LYS A 521 35.06 44.41 -6.89
N PHE A 522 35.66 43.53 -7.71
CA PHE A 522 35.47 42.09 -7.65
C PHE A 522 36.80 41.33 -7.81
N GLY A 523 36.84 40.11 -7.29
CA GLY A 523 37.89 39.10 -7.50
C GLY A 523 37.33 37.82 -8.14
N PRO A 524 37.99 36.66 -7.98
CA PRO A 524 37.60 35.44 -8.67
C PRO A 524 36.27 34.86 -8.18
N GLU A 525 35.79 35.23 -6.98
CA GLU A 525 34.56 34.72 -6.35
C GLU A 525 33.33 34.78 -7.27
N ILE A 526 33.23 35.79 -8.15
CA ILE A 526 32.03 36.04 -8.95
C ILE A 526 31.82 34.97 -10.02
N THR A 527 32.89 34.54 -10.69
CA THR A 527 32.85 33.45 -11.69
C THR A 527 33.12 32.08 -11.09
N LEU A 528 33.87 32.02 -9.98
CA LEU A 528 34.03 30.84 -9.15
C LEU A 528 32.66 30.35 -8.65
N GLY A 529 31.92 31.19 -7.92
CA GLY A 529 30.63 30.84 -7.36
C GLY A 529 29.56 30.58 -8.42
N ARG A 530 29.53 31.39 -9.49
CA ARG A 530 28.64 31.17 -10.65
C ARG A 530 28.87 29.79 -11.25
N ARG A 531 30.11 29.44 -11.62
CA ARG A 531 30.42 28.16 -12.27
C ARG A 531 30.20 26.96 -11.33
N LEU A 532 30.50 27.09 -10.04
CA LEU A 532 30.19 26.05 -9.05
C LEU A 532 28.67 25.83 -8.95
N SER A 533 27.88 26.90 -8.86
CA SER A 533 26.42 26.79 -8.79
C SER A 533 25.80 26.27 -10.08
N ASP A 534 26.27 26.72 -11.25
CA ASP A 534 25.84 26.16 -12.55
C ASP A 534 26.14 24.66 -12.68
N SER A 535 27.12 24.14 -11.92
CA SER A 535 27.53 22.72 -11.93
C SER A 535 26.85 21.87 -10.83
N LEU A 536 26.24 22.50 -9.81
CA LEU A 536 25.71 21.83 -8.62
C LEU A 536 24.22 22.10 -8.36
N GLY A 537 23.75 23.31 -8.66
CA GLY A 537 22.41 23.85 -8.35
C GLY A 537 21.24 23.24 -9.14
N GLY A 538 21.49 22.27 -10.03
CA GLY A 538 20.42 21.43 -10.60
C GLY A 538 19.78 20.47 -9.59
N ARG A 539 20.39 20.30 -8.41
CA ARG A 539 19.96 19.39 -7.35
C ARG A 539 19.08 20.12 -6.33
N LYS A 540 17.83 19.66 -6.14
CA LYS A 540 16.90 20.25 -5.16
C LYS A 540 17.49 20.22 -3.75
N GLY A 541 17.44 21.35 -3.06
CA GLY A 541 17.89 21.48 -1.67
C GLY A 541 19.40 21.52 -1.47
N ILE A 542 20.18 21.83 -2.52
CA ILE A 542 21.63 22.08 -2.45
C ILE A 542 21.91 23.56 -2.74
N ARG A 543 22.85 24.17 -2.00
CA ARG A 543 23.41 25.51 -2.28
C ARG A 543 24.94 25.49 -2.32
N VAL A 544 25.53 26.55 -2.85
CA VAL A 544 26.97 26.81 -2.84
C VAL A 544 27.25 28.02 -1.96
N ALA A 545 28.28 27.94 -1.11
CA ALA A 545 28.73 29.06 -0.29
C ALA A 545 30.23 29.35 -0.49
N ILE A 546 30.61 30.63 -0.50
CA ILE A 546 32.02 31.06 -0.53
C ILE A 546 32.37 31.85 0.74
N LEU A 547 33.33 31.36 1.52
CA LEU A 547 33.89 32.04 2.68
C LEU A 547 35.22 32.72 2.30
N LYS A 548 35.23 34.06 2.23
CA LYS A 548 36.34 34.82 1.65
C LYS A 548 37.05 35.71 2.68
N TYR A 549 38.35 35.48 2.85
CA TYR A 549 39.27 36.48 3.41
C TYR A 549 40.56 36.50 2.61
N ALA A 550 40.85 37.64 1.97
CA ALA A 550 42.14 37.92 1.34
C ALA A 550 42.65 39.28 1.83
N PHE A 551 43.91 39.66 1.62
CA PHE A 551 44.36 41.01 1.99
C PHE A 551 45.52 41.52 1.12
N GLY A 552 45.35 42.69 0.49
CA GLY A 552 46.33 43.25 -0.43
C GLY A 552 47.73 43.46 0.16
N GLY A 553 48.76 43.02 -0.57
CA GLY A 553 50.17 43.25 -0.22
C GLY A 553 50.74 42.32 0.86
N THR A 554 50.04 41.26 1.26
CA THR A 554 50.46 40.36 2.35
C THR A 554 51.29 39.18 1.87
N ASN A 555 52.30 38.81 2.65
CA ASN A 555 53.23 37.72 2.33
C ASN A 555 52.95 36.43 3.13
N LEU A 556 53.33 35.28 2.58
CA LEU A 556 53.19 33.98 3.22
C LEU A 556 54.22 33.76 4.34
N ALA A 557 55.41 34.33 4.22
CA ALA A 557 56.47 34.20 5.21
C ALA A 557 56.14 34.77 6.61
N VAL A 558 55.23 35.76 6.71
CA VAL A 558 54.92 36.48 7.96
C VAL A 558 53.42 36.73 8.15
N ASP A 559 52.72 37.28 7.16
CA ASP A 559 51.30 37.66 7.33
C ASP A 559 50.37 36.44 7.37
N TRP A 560 50.68 35.43 6.56
CA TRP A 560 49.93 34.16 6.44
C TRP A 560 50.69 32.94 6.96
N LYS A 561 51.79 33.16 7.70
CA LYS A 561 52.59 32.09 8.32
C LYS A 561 51.69 31.16 9.15
N ALA A 562 51.82 29.85 8.99
CA ALA A 562 51.19 28.86 9.85
C ALA A 562 51.99 28.58 11.15
N GLY A 563 51.29 28.19 12.21
CA GLY A 563 51.83 27.68 13.48
C GLY A 563 52.11 26.18 13.43
N GLY A 564 51.25 25.39 12.78
CA GLY A 564 51.34 23.93 12.73
C GLY A 564 50.63 23.22 13.90
N ASP A 565 49.66 23.88 14.54
CA ASP A 565 48.90 23.36 15.67
C ASP A 565 47.36 23.50 15.56
N ALA A 566 46.85 23.96 14.40
CA ALA A 566 45.43 24.22 14.16
C ALA A 566 44.76 25.19 15.16
N THR A 567 45.54 26.14 15.70
CA THR A 567 45.04 27.29 16.46
C THR A 567 45.70 28.56 15.94
N THR A 568 45.08 29.72 16.23
CA THR A 568 45.65 31.05 15.92
C THR A 568 46.95 31.40 16.68
N THR A 569 47.62 30.43 17.32
CA THR A 569 48.74 30.63 18.24
C THR A 569 50.08 30.61 17.52
N GLY A 570 50.67 31.78 17.30
CA GLY A 570 51.95 31.89 16.58
C GLY A 570 51.82 31.90 15.05
N ASP A 571 50.57 31.90 14.56
CA ASP A 571 50.20 32.24 13.19
C ASP A 571 50.51 33.70 12.83
N GLY A 572 50.56 33.94 11.53
CA GLY A 572 50.50 35.27 10.94
C GLY A 572 49.13 35.93 11.14
N PRO A 573 49.08 37.27 11.33
CA PRO A 573 47.85 37.99 11.68
C PRO A 573 46.75 37.93 10.60
N ARG A 574 47.08 37.60 9.35
CA ARG A 574 46.11 37.43 8.26
C ARG A 574 45.56 36.02 8.19
N TYR A 575 46.38 35.02 8.46
CA TYR A 575 45.89 33.65 8.58
C TYR A 575 44.94 33.49 9.78
N ALA A 576 45.29 34.06 10.94
CA ALA A 576 44.36 34.11 12.09
C ALA A 576 43.05 34.88 11.77
N SER A 577 43.12 35.94 10.95
CA SER A 577 41.93 36.67 10.49
C SER A 577 41.08 35.87 9.49
N PHE A 578 41.73 35.07 8.64
CA PHE A 578 41.06 34.12 7.75
C PHE A 578 40.35 33.03 8.57
N GLN A 579 41.02 32.42 9.55
CA GLN A 579 40.41 31.41 10.41
C GLN A 579 39.16 31.94 11.13
N GLN A 580 39.24 33.17 11.68
CA GLN A 580 38.08 33.82 12.29
C GLN A 580 36.95 34.08 11.27
N THR A 581 37.29 34.41 10.02
CA THR A 581 36.32 34.58 8.93
C THR A 581 35.61 33.28 8.59
N VAL A 582 36.35 32.16 8.48
CA VAL A 582 35.77 30.83 8.21
C VAL A 582 34.86 30.40 9.36
N THR A 583 35.32 30.52 10.61
CA THR A 583 34.51 30.21 11.81
C THR A 583 33.23 31.04 11.87
N ASN A 584 33.30 32.35 11.63
CA ASN A 584 32.11 33.21 11.62
C ASN A 584 31.17 32.89 10.45
N GLY A 585 31.73 32.59 9.27
CA GLY A 585 30.97 32.26 8.07
C GLY A 585 30.20 30.96 8.19
N LEU A 586 30.85 29.90 8.70
CA LEU A 586 30.18 28.63 9.03
C LEU A 586 29.10 28.83 10.11
N THR A 587 29.36 29.66 11.12
CA THR A 587 28.37 30.00 12.16
C THR A 587 27.15 30.72 11.57
N ALA A 588 27.36 31.64 10.61
CA ALA A 588 26.28 32.35 9.95
C ALA A 588 25.47 31.45 9.00
N LEU A 589 26.14 30.59 8.22
CA LEU A 589 25.46 29.60 7.37
C LEU A 589 24.59 28.63 8.19
N ALA A 590 25.10 28.13 9.32
CA ALA A 590 24.35 27.25 10.22
C ALA A 590 23.21 27.98 10.96
N ALA A 591 23.23 29.31 11.04
CA ALA A 591 22.15 30.11 11.62
C ALA A 591 21.04 30.44 10.60
N GLU A 592 21.41 30.68 9.34
CA GLU A 592 20.48 30.91 8.22
C GLU A 592 19.80 29.59 7.77
N TYR A 593 20.57 28.51 7.73
CA TYR A 593 20.15 27.19 7.25
C TYR A 593 20.30 26.11 8.33
N PRO A 594 19.51 26.15 9.42
CA PRO A 594 19.70 25.30 10.62
C PRO A 594 19.48 23.80 10.39
N ASN A 595 18.87 23.41 9.27
CA ASN A 595 18.64 22.02 8.88
C ASN A 595 19.67 21.51 7.84
N ALA A 596 20.58 22.35 7.37
CA ALA A 596 21.53 22.01 6.32
C ALA A 596 22.84 21.43 6.85
N ILE A 597 23.38 20.44 6.13
CA ILE A 597 24.74 19.94 6.31
C ILE A 597 25.70 20.92 5.60
N LEU A 598 26.72 21.41 6.31
CA LEU A 598 27.77 22.24 5.73
C LEU A 598 28.98 21.36 5.37
N GLU A 599 29.32 21.28 4.09
CA GLU A 599 30.37 20.42 3.55
C GLU A 599 31.54 21.29 3.06
N LEU A 600 32.74 21.12 3.61
CA LEU A 600 33.91 21.92 3.22
C LEU A 600 34.62 21.25 2.03
N GLU A 601 34.32 21.75 0.82
CA GLU A 601 34.64 21.09 -0.46
C GLU A 601 35.95 21.57 -1.11
N GLY A 602 36.62 22.57 -0.51
CA GLY A 602 37.98 22.93 -0.88
C GLY A 602 38.35 24.40 -0.65
N MET A 603 39.62 24.71 -0.90
CA MET A 603 40.18 26.04 -0.76
C MET A 603 40.92 26.52 -2.02
N VAL A 604 40.59 27.74 -2.47
CA VAL A 604 41.32 28.47 -3.52
C VAL A 604 42.31 29.42 -2.87
N TRP A 605 43.56 29.39 -3.34
CA TRP A 605 44.68 30.20 -2.84
C TRP A 605 45.31 31.05 -3.96
N VAL A 606 45.14 32.38 -3.89
CA VAL A 606 45.69 33.35 -4.86
C VAL A 606 46.69 34.28 -4.18
N GLN A 607 47.94 33.82 -4.09
CA GLN A 607 49.01 34.54 -3.41
C GLN A 607 50.40 34.12 -3.91
N GLY A 608 51.34 35.06 -3.80
CA GLY A 608 52.79 34.82 -3.90
C GLY A 608 53.57 36.09 -4.26
N GLU A 609 52.89 37.14 -4.74
CA GLU A 609 53.51 38.34 -5.31
C GLU A 609 54.33 39.13 -4.28
N SER A 610 53.86 39.19 -3.01
CA SER A 610 54.60 39.83 -1.92
C SER A 610 55.81 39.00 -1.43
N ASP A 611 55.85 37.70 -1.71
CA ASP A 611 56.98 36.83 -1.39
C ASP A 611 58.03 36.80 -2.50
N ALA A 612 57.77 37.43 -3.66
CA ALA A 612 58.70 37.54 -4.79
C ALA A 612 59.86 38.53 -4.54
N SER A 613 60.48 38.45 -3.36
CA SER A 613 61.52 39.32 -2.82
C SER A 613 62.72 38.53 -2.28
N ASP A 614 63.88 39.19 -2.17
CA ASP A 614 65.15 38.58 -1.72
C ASP A 614 65.06 37.91 -0.33
N THR A 615 64.10 38.33 0.50
CA THR A 615 63.91 37.85 1.87
C THR A 615 62.98 36.65 2.01
N HIS A 616 62.15 36.36 1.00
CA HIS A 616 61.03 35.42 1.14
C HIS A 616 60.97 34.34 0.07
N ALA A 617 61.34 34.62 -1.18
CA ALA A 617 61.12 33.73 -2.31
C ALA A 617 61.73 32.33 -2.12
N ALA A 618 62.94 32.26 -1.56
CA ALA A 618 63.66 31.01 -1.31
C ALA A 618 63.02 30.08 -0.23
N ASN A 619 62.07 30.59 0.57
CA ASN A 619 61.36 29.82 1.60
C ASN A 619 59.91 29.50 1.23
N TYR A 620 59.41 29.98 0.09
CA TYR A 620 57.99 29.94 -0.24
C TYR A 620 57.42 28.53 -0.33
N GLU A 621 58.17 27.58 -0.90
CA GLU A 621 57.80 26.16 -1.01
C GLU A 621 57.49 25.53 0.37
N ALA A 622 58.42 25.69 1.32
CA ALA A 622 58.26 25.21 2.68
C ALA A 622 57.12 25.92 3.44
N ASN A 623 56.95 27.23 3.24
CA ASN A 623 55.87 27.99 3.86
C ASN A 623 54.49 27.60 3.31
N LEU A 624 54.37 27.32 2.01
CA LEU A 624 53.13 26.89 1.36
C LEU A 624 52.74 25.47 1.76
N ALA A 625 53.70 24.54 1.81
CA ALA A 625 53.46 23.19 2.32
C ALA A 625 53.01 23.21 3.79
N ALA A 626 53.64 24.03 4.64
CA ALA A 626 53.24 24.20 6.04
C ALA A 626 51.84 24.84 6.19
N PHE A 627 51.51 25.81 5.33
CA PHE A 627 50.20 26.47 5.32
C PHE A 627 49.08 25.50 4.92
N ILE A 628 49.23 24.76 3.81
CA ILE A 628 48.23 23.76 3.38
C ILE A 628 48.03 22.68 4.45
N ALA A 629 49.12 22.21 5.07
CA ALA A 629 49.07 21.20 6.13
C ALA A 629 48.30 21.69 7.38
N ASP A 630 48.51 22.93 7.82
CA ASP A 630 47.82 23.48 9.01
C ASP A 630 46.36 23.88 8.72
N VAL A 631 46.06 24.38 7.52
CA VAL A 631 44.68 24.59 7.07
C VAL A 631 43.91 23.27 7.08
N ARG A 632 44.51 22.17 6.59
CA ARG A 632 43.90 20.83 6.68
C ARG A 632 43.80 20.30 8.11
N LEU A 633 44.78 20.57 8.96
CA LEU A 633 44.72 20.22 10.38
C LEU A 633 43.56 20.95 11.10
N THR A 634 43.20 22.15 10.63
CA THR A 634 42.12 22.98 11.15
C THR A 634 40.73 22.63 10.58
N TYR A 635 40.64 22.34 9.28
CA TYR A 635 39.37 22.27 8.53
C TYR A 635 39.02 20.90 7.94
N GLY A 636 39.95 19.94 7.94
CA GLY A 636 39.74 18.59 7.42
C GLY A 636 40.97 18.06 6.69
N ALA A 637 41.43 16.86 7.07
CA ALA A 637 42.61 16.24 6.49
C ALA A 637 42.49 16.00 4.98
N ASP A 638 41.26 15.84 4.48
CA ASP A 638 40.94 15.55 3.09
C ASP A 638 40.56 16.81 2.26
N LEU A 639 40.63 18.02 2.85
CA LEU A 639 40.20 19.27 2.19
C LEU A 639 41.00 19.55 0.90
N PRO A 640 40.35 19.61 -0.29
CA PRO A 640 41.04 19.90 -1.53
C PRO A 640 41.60 21.32 -1.61
N PHE A 641 42.72 21.50 -2.30
CA PHE A 641 43.38 22.79 -2.50
C PHE A 641 43.60 23.11 -3.97
N VAL A 642 43.38 24.38 -4.34
CA VAL A 642 43.68 24.92 -5.67
C VAL A 642 44.61 26.12 -5.52
N VAL A 643 45.88 25.92 -5.84
CA VAL A 643 46.91 26.97 -5.83
C VAL A 643 46.96 27.63 -7.21
N THR A 644 46.70 28.93 -7.32
CA THR A 644 46.88 29.62 -8.60
C THR A 644 48.35 30.00 -8.78
N ARG A 645 48.99 29.47 -9.84
CA ARG A 645 50.36 29.84 -10.19
C ARG A 645 50.41 31.33 -10.55
N LEU A 646 51.41 32.08 -10.07
CA LEU A 646 51.62 33.47 -10.49
C LEU A 646 51.85 33.54 -12.01
N SER A 647 51.26 34.53 -12.69
CA SER A 647 51.32 34.66 -14.16
C SER A 647 52.69 35.19 -14.62
N ASP A 648 53.21 34.68 -15.73
CA ASP A 648 54.48 35.12 -16.32
C ASP A 648 54.43 36.59 -16.80
N GLY A 649 53.24 37.08 -17.12
CA GLY A 649 52.95 38.47 -17.45
C GLY A 649 53.09 39.46 -16.28
N GLN A 650 53.22 39.00 -15.02
CA GLN A 650 53.37 39.86 -13.82
C GLN A 650 54.77 40.51 -13.72
N THR A 651 55.18 41.18 -14.80
CA THR A 651 56.51 41.77 -15.05
C THR A 651 56.87 42.96 -14.14
N ASN A 652 55.98 43.39 -13.25
CA ASN A 652 56.31 44.30 -12.14
C ASN A 652 57.10 43.57 -11.03
N LEU A 653 57.03 42.23 -10.97
CA LEU A 653 57.80 41.41 -10.04
C LEU A 653 59.22 41.13 -10.58
N ASN A 654 60.16 40.87 -9.67
CA ASN A 654 61.50 40.41 -10.05
C ASN A 654 61.39 39.04 -10.75
N SER A 655 61.84 38.93 -12.00
CA SER A 655 61.69 37.71 -12.81
C SER A 655 62.38 36.47 -12.23
N GLY A 656 63.47 36.63 -11.49
CA GLY A 656 64.13 35.54 -10.76
C GLY A 656 63.27 35.03 -9.61
N HIS A 657 62.75 35.93 -8.78
CA HIS A 657 61.87 35.55 -7.67
C HIS A 657 60.52 35.03 -8.16
N LEU A 658 59.93 35.63 -9.20
CA LEU A 658 58.71 35.14 -9.86
C LEU A 658 58.89 33.70 -10.35
N ALA A 659 60.02 33.37 -10.96
CA ALA A 659 60.34 32.00 -11.34
C ALA A 659 60.46 31.05 -10.12
N THR A 660 61.07 31.50 -9.01
CA THR A 660 61.13 30.73 -7.75
C THR A 660 59.75 30.48 -7.15
N ILE A 661 58.88 31.49 -7.06
CA ILE A 661 57.52 31.36 -6.53
C ILE A 661 56.69 30.43 -7.42
N ARG A 662 56.74 30.61 -8.75
CA ARG A 662 56.04 29.74 -9.72
C ARG A 662 56.47 28.28 -9.62
N ALA A 663 57.78 28.03 -9.48
CA ALA A 663 58.28 26.68 -9.27
C ALA A 663 57.77 26.08 -7.96
N ALA A 664 57.88 26.81 -6.84
CA ALA A 664 57.41 26.37 -5.54
C ALA A 664 55.90 26.07 -5.50
N GLN A 665 55.07 26.88 -6.16
CA GLN A 665 53.62 26.67 -6.29
C GLN A 665 53.29 25.35 -7.00
N VAL A 666 54.05 25.02 -8.05
CA VAL A 666 53.93 23.75 -8.79
C VAL A 666 54.47 22.58 -7.96
N THR A 667 55.67 22.69 -7.36
CA THR A 667 56.29 21.63 -6.55
C THR A 667 55.38 21.18 -5.40
N VAL A 668 54.76 22.11 -4.68
CA VAL A 668 53.90 21.76 -3.54
C VAL A 668 52.61 21.08 -3.98
N ALA A 669 52.04 21.50 -5.12
CA ALA A 669 50.85 20.88 -5.68
C ALA A 669 51.13 19.49 -6.25
N ASP A 670 52.13 19.34 -7.12
CA ASP A 670 52.53 18.06 -7.74
C ASP A 670 52.98 17.01 -6.70
N ALA A 671 53.32 17.42 -5.47
CA ALA A 671 53.72 16.55 -4.36
C ALA A 671 52.54 16.06 -3.48
N ASP A 672 51.32 16.57 -3.67
CA ASP A 672 50.18 16.36 -2.79
C ASP A 672 48.91 15.96 -3.57
N PRO A 673 48.38 14.73 -3.41
CA PRO A 673 47.26 14.24 -4.22
C PRO A 673 45.93 14.98 -3.99
N LEU A 674 45.85 15.86 -2.98
CA LEU A 674 44.69 16.71 -2.70
C LEU A 674 44.95 18.19 -2.98
N THR A 675 46.09 18.55 -3.58
CA THR A 675 46.33 19.89 -4.13
C THR A 675 46.51 19.80 -5.65
N VAL A 676 45.85 20.68 -6.38
CA VAL A 676 46.18 20.97 -7.79
C VAL A 676 46.58 22.42 -7.92
N TRP A 677 47.27 22.75 -9.01
CA TRP A 677 47.56 24.12 -9.37
C TRP A 677 46.83 24.54 -10.65
N THR A 678 46.48 25.82 -10.73
CA THR A 678 45.86 26.43 -11.92
C THR A 678 46.89 27.32 -12.62
N ASP A 679 47.06 27.12 -13.92
CA ASP A 679 47.87 28.04 -14.73
C ASP A 679 47.13 29.36 -14.94
N THR A 680 47.88 30.46 -14.95
CA THR A 680 47.35 31.82 -15.17
C THR A 680 48.13 32.59 -16.24
N ASP A 681 49.00 31.89 -16.99
CA ASP A 681 49.69 32.47 -18.14
C ASP A 681 48.70 32.78 -19.26
N GLY A 682 48.85 33.97 -19.86
CA GLY A 682 47.89 34.49 -20.85
C GLY A 682 46.57 35.04 -20.28
N PHE A 683 46.36 35.06 -18.95
CA PHE A 683 45.21 35.76 -18.35
C PHE A 683 45.38 37.29 -18.44
N GLY A 684 44.27 38.01 -18.57
CA GLY A 684 44.28 39.47 -18.71
C GLY A 684 44.89 40.20 -17.49
N LEU A 685 45.84 41.10 -17.72
CA LEU A 685 46.51 41.89 -16.68
C LEU A 685 46.24 43.39 -16.85
N ALA A 686 46.02 44.07 -15.73
CA ALA A 686 45.90 45.52 -15.68
C ALA A 686 47.24 46.20 -16.05
N GLY A 687 47.17 47.47 -16.46
CA GLY A 687 48.34 48.26 -16.87
C GLY A 687 49.37 48.57 -15.77
N ASP A 688 49.26 47.95 -14.59
CA ASP A 688 50.31 47.91 -13.56
C ASP A 688 51.20 46.66 -13.65
N ASN A 689 50.91 45.74 -14.59
CA ASN A 689 51.58 44.46 -14.80
C ASN A 689 51.75 43.64 -13.50
N LEU A 690 50.76 43.71 -12.61
CA LEU A 690 50.76 43.03 -11.30
C LEU A 690 49.40 42.42 -10.96
N HIS A 691 48.30 43.11 -11.25
CA HIS A 691 46.95 42.63 -10.95
C HIS A 691 46.22 42.14 -12.21
N PHE A 692 45.41 41.10 -12.06
CA PHE A 692 44.52 40.66 -13.15
C PHE A 692 43.46 41.74 -13.45
N ASP A 693 43.19 41.93 -14.74
CA ASP A 693 42.12 42.82 -15.20
C ASP A 693 40.74 42.15 -15.06
N ALA A 694 39.70 42.79 -15.62
CA ALA A 694 38.34 42.26 -15.53
C ALA A 694 38.17 40.90 -16.24
N ALA A 695 38.90 40.63 -17.32
CA ALA A 695 38.89 39.34 -18.01
C ALA A 695 39.75 38.32 -17.26
N GLY A 696 40.95 38.71 -16.82
CA GLY A 696 41.84 37.84 -16.04
C GLY A 696 41.20 37.34 -14.73
N GLN A 697 40.47 38.19 -14.01
CA GLN A 697 39.72 37.78 -12.82
C GLN A 697 38.57 36.81 -13.13
N GLN A 698 37.90 36.96 -14.28
CA GLN A 698 36.87 36.02 -14.74
C GLN A 698 37.49 34.67 -15.13
N GLN A 699 38.62 34.68 -15.83
CA GLN A 699 39.39 33.47 -16.18
C GLN A 699 39.86 32.75 -14.91
N LEU A 700 40.36 33.48 -13.91
CA LEU A 700 40.84 32.96 -12.63
C LEU A 700 39.75 32.24 -11.83
N GLY A 701 38.57 32.86 -11.66
CA GLY A 701 37.44 32.21 -10.98
C GLY A 701 36.88 31.02 -11.77
N THR A 702 36.78 31.15 -13.10
CA THR A 702 36.32 30.06 -13.98
C THR A 702 37.25 28.86 -13.94
N ALA A 703 38.56 29.07 -13.95
CA ALA A 703 39.56 28.00 -13.94
C ALA A 703 39.67 27.33 -12.56
N THR A 704 39.68 28.11 -11.48
CA THR A 704 39.72 27.56 -10.11
C THR A 704 38.45 26.79 -9.73
N ALA A 705 37.28 27.19 -10.23
CA ALA A 705 36.06 26.37 -10.15
C ALA A 705 36.23 25.03 -10.86
N GLY A 706 36.78 25.01 -12.08
CA GLY A 706 37.04 23.78 -12.82
C GLY A 706 38.01 22.83 -12.10
N ALA A 707 39.03 23.39 -11.45
CA ALA A 707 39.97 22.64 -10.63
C ALA A 707 39.30 22.03 -9.37
N LEU A 708 38.48 22.79 -8.65
CA LEU A 708 37.70 22.27 -7.50
C LEU A 708 36.75 21.14 -7.92
N LEU A 709 35.99 21.34 -9.00
CA LEU A 709 35.05 20.33 -9.52
C LEU A 709 35.72 19.01 -9.93
N SER A 710 37.04 19.02 -10.18
CA SER A 710 37.79 17.80 -10.51
C SER A 710 38.02 16.84 -9.34
N PHE A 711 37.89 17.32 -8.10
CA PHE A 711 37.96 16.48 -6.89
C PHE A 711 36.63 15.81 -6.54
N LEU A 712 35.50 16.33 -7.04
CA LEU A 712 34.19 15.77 -6.75
C LEU A 712 34.09 14.35 -7.33
N PRO A 713 33.65 13.36 -6.53
CA PRO A 713 33.46 12.00 -7.04
C PRO A 713 32.38 11.99 -8.12
N VAL A 714 32.65 11.31 -9.23
CA VAL A 714 31.67 11.06 -10.31
C VAL A 714 30.54 10.19 -9.74
N THR A 715 29.51 10.86 -9.24
CA THR A 715 28.47 10.31 -8.35
C THR A 715 27.32 9.69 -9.12
N THR A 716 27.66 8.96 -10.18
CA THR A 716 26.77 8.01 -10.86
C THR A 716 27.47 6.68 -11.00
N ASN A 717 26.86 5.62 -10.47
CA ASN A 717 26.97 4.33 -11.14
C ASN A 717 26.35 4.56 -12.53
N PRO A 718 27.04 4.27 -13.65
CA PRO A 718 26.41 4.39 -14.96
C PRO A 718 25.20 3.46 -15.01
N THR A 719 24.05 3.98 -15.44
CA THR A 719 22.86 3.14 -15.60
C THR A 719 23.12 2.22 -16.79
N LEU A 720 23.30 0.93 -16.49
CA LEU A 720 23.48 -0.12 -17.47
C LEU A 720 22.09 -0.58 -17.92
N ASP A 721 21.67 -0.09 -19.08
CA ASP A 721 20.41 -0.48 -19.71
C ASP A 721 20.69 -1.35 -20.94
N TYR A 722 19.65 -2.02 -21.45
CA TYR A 722 19.72 -2.73 -22.73
C TYR A 722 18.63 -2.20 -23.64
N ASP A 723 18.98 -1.89 -24.89
CA ASP A 723 17.98 -1.44 -25.85
C ASP A 723 17.06 -2.58 -26.33
N GLY A 724 16.09 -2.24 -27.18
CA GLY A 724 15.11 -3.19 -27.71
C GLY A 724 15.69 -4.29 -28.60
N ASP A 725 16.93 -4.14 -29.07
CA ASP A 725 17.63 -5.13 -29.90
C ASP A 725 18.64 -5.97 -29.07
N GLY A 726 19.01 -5.51 -27.87
CA GLY A 726 19.78 -6.25 -26.87
C GLY A 726 21.22 -5.77 -26.67
N ASP A 727 21.59 -4.63 -27.24
CA ASP A 727 22.92 -4.03 -27.07
C ASP A 727 23.02 -3.31 -25.71
N LEU A 728 24.23 -3.28 -25.13
CA LEU A 728 24.47 -2.64 -23.83
C LEU A 728 24.55 -1.12 -24.00
N VAL A 729 23.60 -0.40 -23.40
CA VAL A 729 23.58 1.07 -23.37
C VAL A 729 24.13 1.55 -22.05
N ILE A 730 25.25 2.27 -22.10
CA ILE A 730 25.85 2.92 -20.92
C ILE A 730 25.36 4.36 -20.86
N VAL A 731 24.41 4.65 -19.96
CA VAL A 731 23.88 6.01 -19.77
C VAL A 731 24.72 6.78 -18.75
N LEU A 732 25.28 7.90 -19.18
CA LEU A 732 25.89 8.90 -18.30
C LEU A 732 24.91 10.06 -18.10
N GLU A 733 24.31 10.18 -16.91
CA GLU A 733 23.34 11.24 -16.59
C GLU A 733 24.00 12.63 -16.36
N HIS A 734 25.32 12.67 -16.21
CA HIS A 734 26.09 13.87 -15.86
C HIS A 734 27.38 13.99 -16.69
N ALA A 735 27.26 14.09 -18.02
CA ALA A 735 28.41 14.43 -18.87
C ALA A 735 28.73 15.94 -18.77
N PHE A 736 29.98 16.29 -18.46
CA PHE A 736 30.45 17.67 -18.47
C PHE A 736 30.61 18.17 -19.92
N PRO A 737 29.97 19.28 -20.33
CA PRO A 737 30.17 19.83 -21.66
C PRO A 737 31.62 20.24 -21.90
N GLY A 738 32.21 19.78 -23.01
CA GLY A 738 33.60 20.11 -23.37
C GLY A 738 34.67 19.23 -22.70
N TYR A 739 34.35 17.98 -22.35
CA TYR A 739 35.33 16.97 -21.94
C TYR A 739 35.23 15.72 -22.83
N ALA A 740 36.38 15.18 -23.23
CA ALA A 740 36.47 13.85 -23.84
C ALA A 740 36.45 12.75 -22.77
N TYR A 741 35.66 11.71 -23.01
CA TYR A 741 35.51 10.55 -22.12
C TYR A 741 35.98 9.26 -22.80
N THR A 742 36.85 8.51 -22.12
CA THR A 742 37.30 7.19 -22.58
C THR A 742 36.98 6.10 -21.57
N LEU A 743 36.36 5.02 -22.05
CA LEU A 743 36.11 3.81 -21.26
C LEU A 743 37.40 2.98 -21.16
N GLN A 744 37.91 2.74 -19.96
CA GLN A 744 39.03 1.82 -19.74
C GLN A 744 38.58 0.52 -19.04
N THR A 745 39.06 -0.60 -19.56
CA THR A 745 39.03 -1.91 -18.90
C THR A 745 40.29 -2.09 -18.04
N ASN A 746 40.16 -2.84 -16.95
CA ASN A 746 41.25 -3.03 -15.99
C ASN A 746 42.45 -3.76 -16.64
N PRO A 747 43.71 -3.27 -16.51
CA PRO A 747 44.85 -3.86 -17.23
C PRO A 747 45.13 -5.31 -16.83
N GLY A 748 45.04 -6.24 -17.79
CA GLY A 748 45.31 -7.67 -17.57
C GLY A 748 44.29 -8.64 -18.15
N LEU A 749 43.30 -8.18 -18.93
CA LEU A 749 42.37 -9.01 -19.69
C LEU A 749 42.43 -8.66 -21.19
N ASP A 750 42.11 -9.66 -22.01
CA ASP A 750 42.47 -9.73 -23.44
C ASP A 750 41.85 -8.62 -24.33
N SER A 751 42.60 -8.17 -25.33
CA SER A 751 42.29 -6.99 -26.16
C SER A 751 41.53 -7.27 -27.45
N ASP A 752 41.50 -8.52 -27.91
CA ASP A 752 41.46 -8.82 -29.34
C ASP A 752 40.04 -8.85 -29.99
N ASN A 753 39.01 -8.28 -29.34
CA ASN A 753 37.61 -8.38 -29.78
C ASN A 753 36.81 -7.04 -29.70
N TRP A 754 37.45 -5.90 -29.98
CA TRP A 754 36.76 -4.61 -30.16
C TRP A 754 36.93 -4.14 -31.61
N THR A 755 35.87 -4.13 -32.41
CA THR A 755 35.92 -3.61 -33.80
C THR A 755 35.39 -2.19 -33.93
N ASP A 756 34.33 -1.84 -33.21
CA ASP A 756 33.65 -0.55 -33.36
C ASP A 756 33.26 0.03 -31.99
N VAL A 757 33.60 1.30 -31.79
CA VAL A 757 33.08 2.19 -30.73
C VAL A 757 32.84 3.53 -31.40
N GLU A 758 31.59 3.86 -31.74
CA GLU A 758 31.29 5.14 -32.37
C GLU A 758 31.41 6.29 -31.36
N SER A 759 32.21 7.29 -31.69
CA SER A 759 32.43 8.46 -30.84
C SER A 759 31.28 9.47 -30.97
N VAL A 760 30.33 9.41 -30.03
CA VAL A 760 29.22 10.38 -29.97
C VAL A 760 29.70 11.70 -29.33
N ALA A 761 29.54 12.81 -30.05
CA ALA A 761 29.86 14.14 -29.53
C ALA A 761 28.80 14.60 -28.51
N ALA A 762 29.22 15.11 -27.35
CA ALA A 762 28.33 15.55 -26.28
C ALA A 762 27.57 16.84 -26.65
N THR A 763 26.33 16.71 -27.12
CA THR A 763 25.42 17.83 -27.42
C THR A 763 24.29 18.00 -26.38
N GLY A 764 24.49 17.48 -25.17
CA GLY A 764 23.53 17.51 -24.06
C GLY A 764 24.11 16.85 -22.80
N PRO A 765 23.33 16.74 -21.71
CA PRO A 765 23.79 16.11 -20.46
C PRO A 765 23.96 14.59 -20.56
N LEU A 766 23.34 13.97 -21.57
CA LEU A 766 23.38 12.53 -21.86
C LEU A 766 24.37 12.24 -22.99
N VAL A 767 25.23 11.26 -22.77
CA VAL A 767 26.10 10.65 -23.80
C VAL A 767 25.82 9.16 -23.84
N PHE A 768 25.71 8.62 -25.05
CA PHE A 768 25.41 7.21 -25.31
C PHE A 768 26.63 6.50 -25.86
N PHE A 769 26.86 5.27 -25.40
CA PHE A 769 27.80 4.32 -25.99
C PHE A 769 27.05 3.01 -26.25
N THR A 770 27.19 2.46 -27.45
CA THR A 770 26.64 1.16 -27.86
C THR A 770 27.73 0.10 -27.95
N TYR A 771 27.40 -1.13 -27.57
CA TYR A 771 28.28 -2.29 -27.72
C TYR A 771 27.45 -3.58 -27.81
N SER A 772 27.70 -4.38 -28.85
CA SER A 772 26.98 -5.62 -29.13
C SER A 772 27.77 -6.88 -28.69
N PRO A 773 27.36 -7.62 -27.64
CA PRO A 773 28.06 -8.80 -27.18
C PRO A 773 27.55 -10.08 -27.85
N SER A 774 28.45 -10.88 -28.45
CA SER A 774 28.11 -12.21 -28.96
C SER A 774 27.93 -13.26 -27.84
N GLY A 775 26.88 -13.11 -27.02
CA GLY A 775 26.30 -14.18 -26.19
C GLY A 775 27.09 -14.64 -24.96
N VAL A 776 27.74 -13.75 -24.21
CA VAL A 776 28.41 -14.08 -22.94
C VAL A 776 28.05 -13.10 -21.83
N GLU A 777 27.52 -13.62 -20.72
CA GLU A 777 27.19 -12.86 -19.50
C GLU A 777 28.48 -12.36 -18.81
N LEU A 778 28.62 -11.05 -18.60
CA LEU A 778 29.85 -10.43 -18.07
C LEU A 778 29.67 -9.75 -16.72
N LYS A 779 30.23 -10.35 -15.67
CA LYS A 779 30.56 -9.63 -14.41
C LYS A 779 31.92 -8.94 -14.57
N ARG A 780 31.93 -7.68 -14.98
CA ARG A 780 33.13 -6.83 -15.07
C ARG A 780 32.87 -5.45 -14.44
N PHE A 781 33.92 -4.88 -13.85
CA PHE A 781 33.92 -3.51 -13.34
C PHE A 781 34.63 -2.59 -14.34
N PHE A 782 34.09 -1.39 -14.54
CA PHE A 782 34.65 -0.35 -15.40
C PHE A 782 35.17 0.81 -14.55
N ARG A 783 36.10 1.61 -15.09
CA ARG A 783 36.53 2.88 -14.50
C ARG A 783 36.60 3.94 -15.60
N LEU A 784 35.87 5.04 -15.43
CA LEU A 784 36.05 6.22 -16.27
C LEU A 784 37.24 7.03 -15.77
N LEU A 785 37.90 7.69 -16.72
CA LEU A 785 38.86 8.76 -16.50
C LEU A 785 38.43 9.93 -17.40
N SER A 786 38.36 11.12 -16.83
CA SER A 786 38.30 12.36 -17.61
C SER A 786 39.68 12.67 -18.16
N VAL A 787 39.73 13.20 -19.38
CA VAL A 787 40.95 13.73 -20.00
C VAL A 787 40.70 15.22 -20.28
N PRO A 788 41.58 16.14 -19.83
CA PRO A 788 41.52 17.53 -20.28
C PRO A 788 41.80 17.62 -21.78
N ASP A 789 40.97 18.34 -22.53
CA ASP A 789 41.32 18.76 -23.89
C ASP A 789 42.52 19.75 -23.83
N ASN A 790 43.39 19.69 -24.85
CA ASN A 790 44.64 20.48 -24.93
C ASN A 790 44.41 21.89 -25.52
#